data_AF-A0A5J9UCE4-F1
#
_entry.id   AF-A0A5J9UCE4-F1
#
_cell.length_a   1.000
_cell.length_b   1.000
_cell.length_c   1.000
_cell.angle_alpha   90.00
_cell.angle_beta   90.00
_cell.angle_gamma   90.00
#
_symmetry.space_group_name_H-M   'P 1'
#
loop_
_entity.id
_entity.type
_entity.pdbx_description
1 polymer ?
#
loop_
_entity_poly.entity_id
_entity_poly.type
_entity_poly.pdbx_seq_one_letter_code
_entity_poly.pdbx_strand_id
1 'polypeptide(L)'
;MQSPPLPAAVSAELERLEARLGQAADQGARRRLAELGEAAAARVIRRIAETRKPVGSLSAYIKWMANNDTMKRNAEGIPTAESAACSPGPFRASSHRENSISGPFYQGGDRMEVESPVVETAFGLSNHARLEPVSPVRQVRCRVQSRETPTDAGMFGIKVESPPGWISPGLQNQSPFSEVASPTPYRGRTGAGCLDYQMPDTPPRDFTPSPVRDITKRVQEMDGPSGRIRVATPPSVAAMNALRAKASPQMLALGELEFDRFFLIRVYLADKKIEEELEDVNYIMHLKSLPMDSFEAEIWNKFGNKYVPATDRRKNIDWDPSKARLYHCNIEKKDDDIGPFIENTRTHLQKCLGDENVLIVKFADIPGDMSTTDKFGIYCTYYNPVSESGIILGLRRYLFKDGGKEEKLKEQRKKEKNKHYVSSVRCIFVRTESGWDRDEPFVLSNKTISQARRLFMHIHNAPTVAKYLTRFALILSKTVTLDVKFPEVNVTIIDDIPCKEEDGRTAVRNEEQLIHTDGTGLISLDLALKCPASVFKGNFSKAQDLQDTVDSKKHRYLIPEHPLLMQMRLFHNGYAVKGTLLVDSRLPEGSIHIRPSMIKINPDQDSSGSQSFNSLEVVTTSNRPRRAVTSRFLIALLHYGRVPADYFEELLAKALKDINKSCHTVKDSLEVAFNHADMDDSMSARMILSGIQPQDEAYLQSQLALMTKEERKGIKQGKIPIDKCYYLMGTVDPTGTLKRDQVCVILDEGQLSGKVLVYKHPGLHFGDIHVLTATHIDGLEEIVGDSKYAIFFPTSGPRSLADEMANSDFDGDMYWVSINTQLLKHFKPSKPWEPRILPIKSKQKKPQDYDGSQLEGLLFKEFLKCRFTPSYVLVQLQIVG
;
A
#
# COMPACT_ATOMS: atom_id res chain seq x y z
N MET A 1 38.33 -11.62 18.03
CA MET A 1 38.42 -12.22 19.38
C MET A 1 38.07 -13.69 19.28
N GLN A 2 38.70 -14.56 20.07
CA GLN A 2 38.23 -15.94 20.25
C GLN A 2 37.02 -15.95 21.20
N SER A 3 36.10 -16.90 21.03
CA SER A 3 34.97 -17.10 21.96
C SER A 3 35.48 -17.52 23.34
N PRO A 4 34.82 -17.13 24.45
CA PRO A 4 35.14 -17.68 25.76
C PRO A 4 34.92 -19.21 25.77
N PRO A 5 35.74 -19.98 26.51
CA PRO A 5 35.51 -21.40 26.69
C PRO A 5 34.22 -21.65 27.50
N LEU A 6 33.62 -22.81 27.33
CA LEU A 6 32.44 -23.21 28.10
C LEU A 6 32.83 -23.43 29.58
N PRO A 7 32.12 -22.83 30.57
CA PRO A 7 32.43 -23.03 31.98
C PRO A 7 32.39 -24.51 32.39
N ALA A 8 33.30 -24.94 33.27
CA ALA A 8 33.48 -26.37 33.57
C ALA A 8 32.22 -27.06 34.11
N ALA A 9 31.45 -26.40 34.98
CA ALA A 9 30.18 -26.95 35.48
C ALA A 9 29.12 -27.09 34.38
N VAL A 10 29.12 -26.17 33.40
CA VAL A 10 28.22 -26.20 32.23
C VAL A 10 28.63 -27.31 31.26
N SER A 11 29.93 -27.57 31.08
CA SER A 11 30.40 -28.73 30.31
C SER A 11 29.96 -30.04 30.97
N ALA A 12 30.12 -30.17 32.29
CA ALA A 12 29.68 -31.35 33.03
C ALA A 12 28.16 -31.58 33.03
N GLU A 13 27.32 -30.52 33.06
CA GLU A 13 25.87 -30.67 32.86
C GLU A 13 25.54 -31.01 31.39
N LEU A 14 26.27 -30.47 30.42
CA LEU A 14 26.07 -30.75 29.00
C LEU A 14 26.44 -32.21 28.66
N GLU A 15 27.59 -32.71 29.11
CA GLU A 15 28.07 -34.08 28.87
C GLU A 15 27.09 -35.13 29.43
N ARG A 16 26.49 -34.85 30.60
CA ARG A 16 25.40 -35.68 31.16
C ARG A 16 24.15 -35.67 30.29
N LEU A 17 23.80 -34.52 29.70
CA LEU A 17 22.67 -34.40 28.79
C LEU A 17 22.92 -35.08 27.43
N GLU A 18 24.13 -34.95 26.89
CA GLU A 18 24.59 -35.60 25.67
C GLU A 18 24.57 -37.12 25.81
N ALA A 19 25.14 -37.65 26.90
CA ALA A 19 25.13 -39.08 27.22
C ALA A 19 23.69 -39.64 27.37
N ARG A 20 22.79 -38.89 28.03
CA ARG A 20 21.38 -39.27 28.20
C ARG A 20 20.58 -39.24 26.89
N LEU A 21 20.95 -38.39 25.94
CA LEU A 21 20.23 -38.22 24.66
C LEU A 21 20.89 -38.94 23.47
N GLY A 22 22.06 -39.56 23.66
CA GLY A 22 22.81 -40.23 22.60
C GLY A 22 23.29 -39.28 21.48
N GLN A 23 23.45 -37.99 21.78
CA GLN A 23 23.75 -36.93 20.80
C GLN A 23 24.76 -35.96 21.36
N ALA A 24 25.83 -35.66 20.61
CA ALA A 24 26.78 -34.61 20.95
C ALA A 24 26.32 -33.23 20.41
N ALA A 25 26.54 -32.18 21.19
CA ALA A 25 26.28 -30.80 20.81
C ALA A 25 27.45 -30.20 20.02
N ASP A 26 27.17 -29.66 18.84
CA ASP A 26 28.18 -29.13 17.93
C ASP A 26 28.91 -27.90 18.48
N GLN A 27 30.08 -27.59 17.90
CA GLN A 27 30.93 -26.49 18.39
C GLN A 27 30.24 -25.11 18.33
N GLY A 28 29.22 -24.92 17.48
CA GLY A 28 28.39 -23.72 17.46
C GLY A 28 27.34 -23.71 18.58
N ALA A 29 26.80 -24.86 18.97
CA ALA A 29 25.92 -25.00 20.13
C ALA A 29 26.70 -24.77 21.44
N ARG A 30 27.91 -25.34 21.55
CA ARG A 30 28.83 -25.11 22.68
C ARG A 30 29.27 -23.65 22.77
N ARG A 31 29.64 -23.00 21.66
CA ARG A 31 29.89 -21.54 21.62
C ARG A 31 28.68 -20.73 22.08
N ARG A 32 27.48 -21.04 21.58
CA ARG A 32 26.26 -20.31 21.94
C ARG A 32 25.87 -20.46 23.41
N LEU A 33 26.22 -21.57 24.08
CA LEU A 33 26.08 -21.71 25.53
C LEU A 33 27.10 -20.85 26.30
N ALA A 34 28.36 -20.82 25.87
CA ALA A 34 29.39 -19.98 26.51
C ALA A 34 29.05 -18.48 26.44
N GLU A 35 28.42 -18.02 25.34
CA GLU A 35 27.94 -16.65 25.16
C GLU A 35 26.81 -16.22 26.14
N LEU A 36 26.08 -17.16 26.78
CA LEU A 36 24.96 -16.82 27.67
C LEU A 36 25.38 -16.43 29.10
N GLY A 37 26.59 -16.82 29.50
CA GLY A 37 27.04 -16.86 30.90
C GLY A 37 26.59 -18.14 31.63
N GLU A 38 27.39 -18.58 32.61
CA GLU A 38 27.28 -19.87 33.30
C GLU A 38 25.88 -20.19 33.85
N ALA A 39 25.35 -19.32 34.72
CA ALA A 39 24.05 -19.51 35.36
C ALA A 39 22.87 -19.55 34.37
N ALA A 40 23.04 -19.05 33.15
CA ALA A 40 22.03 -19.12 32.09
C ALA A 40 22.18 -20.36 31.20
N ALA A 41 23.41 -20.74 30.87
CA ALA A 41 23.69 -21.96 30.13
C ALA A 41 23.19 -23.20 30.91
N ALA A 42 23.40 -23.23 32.23
CA ALA A 42 22.82 -24.26 33.11
C ALA A 42 21.29 -24.31 33.05
N ARG A 43 20.58 -23.16 33.08
CA ARG A 43 19.10 -23.14 32.92
C ARG A 43 18.64 -23.67 31.56
N VAL A 44 19.38 -23.37 30.50
CA VAL A 44 19.08 -23.90 29.15
C VAL A 44 19.24 -25.42 29.12
N ILE A 45 20.36 -25.95 29.63
CA ILE A 45 20.62 -27.39 29.70
C ILE A 45 19.57 -28.10 30.56
N ARG A 46 19.23 -27.58 31.75
CA ARG A 46 18.22 -28.17 32.64
C ARG A 46 16.83 -28.21 32.05
N ARG A 47 16.36 -27.13 31.38
CA ARG A 47 15.06 -27.16 30.67
C ARG A 47 15.03 -28.19 29.52
N ILE A 48 16.16 -28.42 28.85
CA ILE A 48 16.28 -29.48 27.83
C ILE A 48 16.30 -30.88 28.49
N ALA A 49 16.91 -31.00 29.68
CA ALA A 49 16.86 -32.23 30.47
C ALA A 49 15.42 -32.57 30.94
N GLU A 50 14.67 -31.57 31.41
CA GLU A 50 13.28 -31.69 31.90
C GLU A 50 12.25 -31.98 30.79
N THR A 51 12.59 -31.70 29.52
CA THR A 51 11.66 -31.84 28.39
C THR A 51 11.38 -33.31 28.06
N ARG A 52 10.12 -33.74 28.27
CA ARG A 52 9.63 -35.10 27.95
C ARG A 52 9.36 -35.37 26.46
N LYS A 53 9.69 -34.45 25.55
CA LYS A 53 9.51 -34.62 24.10
C LYS A 53 10.81 -35.11 23.45
N PRO A 54 10.77 -35.96 22.41
CA PRO A 54 11.97 -36.43 21.71
C PRO A 54 12.73 -35.25 21.07
N VAL A 55 14.04 -35.20 21.32
CA VAL A 55 14.92 -34.14 20.81
C VAL A 55 15.58 -34.62 19.52
N GLY A 56 15.06 -34.20 18.36
CA GLY A 56 15.57 -34.62 17.05
C GLY A 56 16.94 -34.06 16.66
N SER A 57 17.40 -33.00 17.32
CA SER A 57 18.78 -32.50 17.23
C SER A 57 19.11 -31.65 18.46
N LEU A 58 19.98 -32.17 19.33
CA LEU A 58 20.41 -31.47 20.54
C LEU A 58 21.04 -30.11 20.22
N SER A 59 21.91 -30.05 19.21
CA SER A 59 22.57 -28.81 18.78
C SER A 59 21.58 -27.72 18.34
N ALA A 60 20.57 -28.08 17.54
CA ALA A 60 19.55 -27.14 17.09
C ALA A 60 18.66 -26.67 18.26
N TYR A 61 18.32 -27.59 19.18
CA TYR A 61 17.47 -27.29 20.32
C TYR A 61 18.18 -26.41 21.36
N ILE A 62 19.48 -26.63 21.61
CA ILE A 62 20.34 -25.72 22.39
C ILE A 62 20.35 -24.32 21.78
N LYS A 63 20.59 -24.19 20.47
CA LYS A 63 20.62 -22.89 19.76
C LYS A 63 19.28 -22.16 19.85
N TRP A 64 18.16 -22.87 19.74
CA TRP A 64 16.82 -22.31 19.90
C TRP A 64 16.53 -21.85 21.34
N MET A 65 16.78 -22.73 22.32
CA MET A 65 16.57 -22.43 23.75
C MET A 65 17.45 -21.27 24.24
N ALA A 66 18.70 -21.21 23.79
CA ALA A 66 19.63 -20.13 24.10
C ALA A 66 19.09 -18.77 23.64
N ASN A 67 18.68 -18.66 22.36
CA ASN A 67 18.12 -17.43 21.81
C ASN A 67 16.84 -17.01 22.54
N ASN A 68 16.00 -17.96 22.96
CA ASN A 68 14.77 -17.70 23.70
C ASN A 68 15.04 -17.19 25.14
N ASP A 69 16.06 -17.71 25.84
CA ASP A 69 16.48 -17.19 27.16
C ASP A 69 17.20 -15.83 27.06
N THR A 70 17.87 -15.52 25.93
CA THR A 70 18.33 -14.16 25.61
C THR A 70 17.16 -13.20 25.41
N MET A 71 16.16 -13.59 24.61
CA MET A 71 14.97 -12.75 24.36
C MET A 71 14.20 -12.44 25.65
N LYS A 72 14.06 -13.41 26.57
CA LYS A 72 13.45 -13.16 27.89
C LYS A 72 14.24 -12.18 28.74
N ARG A 73 15.56 -12.34 28.86
CA ARG A 73 16.39 -11.38 29.61
C ARG A 73 16.43 -9.98 28.99
N ASN A 74 16.29 -9.87 27.66
CA ASN A 74 16.15 -8.58 26.99
C ASN A 74 14.79 -7.92 27.26
N ALA A 75 13.73 -8.69 27.56
CA ALA A 75 12.43 -8.15 27.98
C ALA A 75 12.41 -7.80 29.48
N GLU A 76 13.00 -8.65 30.32
CA GLU A 76 13.19 -8.41 31.77
C GLU A 76 14.16 -7.23 32.05
N GLY A 77 15.03 -6.89 31.08
CA GLY A 77 15.97 -5.77 31.15
C GLY A 77 15.39 -4.41 30.74
N ILE A 78 14.10 -4.32 30.38
CA ILE A 78 13.42 -3.05 30.11
C ILE A 78 12.79 -2.56 31.43
N PRO A 79 13.18 -1.39 31.99
CA PRO A 79 12.55 -0.88 33.19
C PRO A 79 11.10 -0.43 32.92
N THR A 80 10.13 -1.21 33.39
CA THR A 80 8.75 -0.74 33.53
C THR A 80 8.69 0.40 34.55
N ALA A 81 7.96 1.46 34.23
CA ALA A 81 7.93 2.72 35.00
C ALA A 81 7.29 2.62 36.40
N GLU A 82 6.87 1.43 36.83
CA GLU A 82 6.25 1.18 38.14
C GLU A 82 7.29 0.89 39.25
N SER A 83 8.51 0.48 38.90
CA SER A 83 9.55 0.08 39.88
C SER A 83 10.25 1.24 40.62
N ALA A 84 9.68 2.44 40.59
CA ALA A 84 10.20 3.65 41.24
C ALA A 84 9.32 4.18 42.39
N ALA A 85 8.19 3.52 42.69
CA ALA A 85 7.30 3.85 43.79
C ALA A 85 6.91 2.59 44.59
N CYS A 86 6.49 2.79 45.84
CA CYS A 86 5.94 1.76 46.73
C CYS A 86 6.90 0.61 47.14
N SER A 87 7.90 0.95 47.97
CA SER A 87 8.17 0.08 49.14
C SER A 87 6.99 0.19 50.10
N PRO A 88 6.45 -0.93 50.62
CA PRO A 88 6.67 -1.21 52.03
C PRO A 88 7.03 -2.68 52.33
N GLY A 89 7.32 -2.93 53.61
CA GLY A 89 7.87 -4.19 54.14
C GLY A 89 6.89 -5.37 54.33
N PRO A 90 7.33 -6.44 55.04
CA PRO A 90 7.05 -7.81 54.59
C PRO A 90 6.02 -8.58 55.44
N PHE A 91 5.26 -9.46 54.77
CA PHE A 91 4.55 -10.57 55.43
C PHE A 91 4.68 -11.90 54.67
N ARG A 92 4.28 -12.99 55.33
CA ARG A 92 4.76 -14.36 55.07
C ARG A 92 4.03 -15.13 53.96
N ALA A 93 4.77 -16.11 53.44
CA ALA A 93 4.36 -17.11 52.46
C ALA A 93 3.14 -17.98 52.85
N SER A 94 2.50 -18.56 51.83
CA SER A 94 2.06 -19.97 51.83
C SER A 94 2.03 -20.52 50.40
N SER A 95 1.99 -21.85 50.22
CA SER A 95 2.19 -22.51 48.92
C SER A 95 1.33 -23.76 48.73
N HIS A 96 0.59 -23.82 47.62
CA HIS A 96 0.02 -25.03 46.99
C HIS A 96 -0.14 -24.72 45.48
N ARG A 97 0.27 -25.55 44.49
CA ARG A 97 -0.20 -26.90 44.11
C ARG A 97 -1.72 -26.99 44.00
N GLU A 98 -2.35 -27.63 43.02
CA GLU A 98 -2.00 -28.23 41.73
C GLU A 98 -3.37 -28.64 41.13
N ASN A 99 -3.55 -28.64 39.80
CA ASN A 99 -4.20 -29.73 39.05
C ASN A 99 -4.42 -29.39 37.58
N SER A 100 -4.61 -30.42 36.76
CA SER A 100 -4.74 -30.34 35.30
C SER A 100 -5.79 -31.32 34.81
N ILE A 101 -6.60 -30.92 33.82
CA ILE A 101 -7.47 -31.81 33.03
C ILE A 101 -7.30 -31.43 31.54
N SER A 102 -7.45 -32.39 30.63
CA SER A 102 -6.95 -32.28 29.25
C SER A 102 -7.83 -32.99 28.20
N GLY A 103 -7.89 -32.39 27.00
CA GLY A 103 -8.38 -33.02 25.76
C GLY A 103 -9.90 -32.99 25.52
N PRO A 104 -10.38 -33.47 24.35
CA PRO A 104 -9.63 -34.13 23.27
C PRO A 104 -9.44 -33.29 21.98
N PHE A 105 -8.69 -33.85 21.03
CA PHE A 105 -8.50 -33.36 19.64
C PHE A 105 -9.55 -33.95 18.69
N TYR A 106 -9.72 -33.36 17.49
CA TYR A 106 -9.75 -34.12 16.23
C TYR A 106 -9.17 -33.28 15.06
N GLN A 107 -8.82 -33.94 13.95
CA GLN A 107 -8.17 -33.36 12.76
C GLN A 107 -9.05 -33.48 11.50
N GLY A 108 -8.76 -32.66 10.48
CA GLY A 108 -9.39 -32.69 9.16
C GLY A 108 -10.00 -31.33 8.79
N GLY A 109 -9.60 -30.63 7.72
CA GLY A 109 -8.43 -30.81 6.87
C GLY A 109 -8.76 -31.05 5.41
N ASP A 110 -9.04 -29.97 4.66
CA ASP A 110 -8.76 -29.96 3.22
C ASP A 110 -8.50 -28.53 2.68
N ARG A 111 -8.03 -28.44 1.43
CA ARG A 111 -7.65 -27.18 0.76
C ARG A 111 -8.60 -26.83 -0.38
N MET A 112 -9.03 -25.57 -0.45
CA MET A 112 -9.20 -24.90 -1.75
C MET A 112 -8.99 -23.39 -1.65
N GLU A 113 -9.01 -22.73 -2.80
CA GLU A 113 -8.30 -21.46 -3.00
C GLU A 113 -9.19 -20.23 -2.81
N VAL A 114 -8.55 -19.06 -2.63
CA VAL A 114 -9.24 -17.82 -2.23
C VAL A 114 -8.67 -16.65 -3.02
N GLU A 115 -9.37 -16.30 -4.10
CA GLU A 115 -9.24 -14.99 -4.73
C GLU A 115 -10.17 -13.98 -4.05
N SER A 116 -9.80 -12.70 -4.11
CA SER A 116 -10.53 -11.56 -3.54
C SER A 116 -9.95 -10.25 -4.10
N PRO A 117 -10.69 -9.14 -4.18
CA PRO A 117 -10.09 -7.79 -4.35
C PRO A 117 -10.18 -6.99 -3.05
N VAL A 118 -9.23 -6.09 -2.77
CA VAL A 118 -9.35 -5.13 -1.64
C VAL A 118 -8.63 -3.80 -1.92
N VAL A 119 -9.39 -2.73 -1.70
CA VAL A 119 -9.02 -1.33 -1.44
C VAL A 119 -7.63 -1.11 -0.78
N GLU A 120 -6.74 -0.32 -1.40
CA GLU A 120 -5.45 0.10 -0.80
C GLU A 120 -5.32 1.64 -0.70
N THR A 121 -4.73 2.15 0.40
CA THR A 121 -4.56 3.59 0.69
C THR A 121 -3.11 4.04 0.53
N ALA A 122 -2.87 5.29 0.15
CA ALA A 122 -1.54 5.79 -0.13
C ALA A 122 -0.69 5.99 1.14
N PHE A 123 0.59 5.61 1.07
CA PHE A 123 1.60 5.86 2.11
C PHE A 123 2.90 6.32 1.46
N GLY A 124 3.61 7.25 2.10
CA GLY A 124 4.96 7.65 1.71
C GLY A 124 5.75 8.16 2.92
N LEU A 125 6.91 7.56 3.20
CA LEU A 125 7.89 8.02 4.19
C LEU A 125 9.30 7.80 3.67
N SER A 126 10.27 8.58 4.17
CA SER A 126 11.67 8.55 3.76
C SER A 126 12.48 7.58 4.62
N ASN A 127 13.28 6.71 3.99
CA ASN A 127 14.18 5.79 4.70
C ASN A 127 15.56 6.43 4.92
N HIS A 128 16.02 6.47 6.18
CA HIS A 128 17.38 6.88 6.54
C HIS A 128 18.03 5.85 7.49
N ALA A 129 19.35 5.67 7.33
CA ALA A 129 20.20 4.66 7.97
C ALA A 129 21.67 5.09 7.80
N ARG A 130 22.69 4.64 8.56
CA ARG A 130 22.82 3.92 9.84
C ARG A 130 24.30 4.10 10.26
N LEU A 131 24.62 4.22 11.55
CA LEU A 131 26.02 4.23 12.02
C LEU A 131 26.21 3.37 13.28
N GLU A 132 27.45 2.92 13.48
CA GLU A 132 27.90 2.03 14.55
C GLU A 132 28.27 2.81 15.84
N PRO A 133 28.14 2.20 17.04
CA PRO A 133 28.37 2.88 18.31
C PRO A 133 29.86 2.98 18.70
N VAL A 134 30.27 4.15 19.17
CA VAL A 134 31.56 4.39 19.84
C VAL A 134 31.28 4.88 21.27
N SER A 135 31.85 4.22 22.28
CA SER A 135 31.74 4.63 23.69
C SER A 135 32.50 5.93 23.96
N PRO A 136 32.07 6.73 24.96
CA PRO A 136 32.87 6.71 26.19
C PRO A 136 32.06 6.76 27.49
N VAL A 137 32.68 6.26 28.55
CA VAL A 137 32.24 6.43 29.95
C VAL A 137 32.65 7.82 30.45
N ARG A 138 31.76 8.53 31.16
CA ARG A 138 32.16 9.44 32.25
C ARG A 138 31.00 9.73 33.22
N GLN A 139 31.29 9.60 34.52
CA GLN A 139 30.40 10.01 35.60
C GLN A 139 30.55 11.51 35.86
N VAL A 140 29.44 12.19 36.17
CA VAL A 140 29.42 13.44 36.95
C VAL A 140 28.32 13.31 38.01
N ARG A 141 28.47 14.02 39.14
CA ARG A 141 27.74 13.83 40.40
C ARG A 141 27.09 15.16 40.83
N CYS A 142 26.19 15.09 41.82
CA CYS A 142 25.52 16.21 42.52
C CYS A 142 24.31 16.80 41.77
N ARG A 143 23.27 17.31 42.46
CA ARG A 143 22.97 17.27 43.92
C ARG A 143 21.45 17.28 44.15
N VAL A 144 21.00 16.72 45.27
CA VAL A 144 19.63 16.88 45.76
C VAL A 144 19.48 18.25 46.42
N GLN A 145 18.34 18.91 46.20
CA GLN A 145 17.79 19.90 47.12
C GLN A 145 16.25 19.79 47.13
N SER A 146 15.68 19.86 48.32
CA SER A 146 14.27 19.63 48.61
C SER A 146 13.66 20.82 49.34
N ARG A 147 12.45 21.25 48.97
CA ARG A 147 11.49 22.02 49.79
C ARG A 147 10.08 21.78 49.23
N GLU A 148 9.17 21.20 50.00
CA GLU A 148 8.33 21.79 51.06
C GLU A 148 7.04 22.44 50.49
N THR A 149 5.91 21.76 50.74
CA THR A 149 4.53 22.24 50.53
C THR A 149 4.00 22.92 51.79
N PRO A 150 2.95 23.75 51.66
CA PRO A 150 1.82 23.66 52.60
C PRO A 150 0.49 23.31 51.92
N THR A 151 -0.39 22.72 52.71
CA THR A 151 -1.83 22.50 52.43
C THR A 151 -2.64 23.77 52.65
N ASP A 152 -3.82 23.87 52.03
CA ASP A 152 -5.05 24.08 52.80
C ASP A 152 -6.28 23.46 52.11
N ALA A 153 -7.42 23.41 52.80
CA ALA A 153 -8.62 22.66 52.42
C ALA A 153 -9.85 23.56 52.10
N GLY A 154 -10.83 22.99 51.40
CA GLY A 154 -12.13 23.61 51.17
C GLY A 154 -13.19 22.57 50.79
N MET A 155 -14.28 22.46 51.56
CA MET A 155 -15.27 21.39 51.43
C MET A 155 -16.70 21.95 51.52
N PHE A 156 -17.50 21.72 50.47
CA PHE A 156 -18.96 21.89 50.47
C PHE A 156 -19.59 20.84 49.52
N GLY A 157 -20.89 20.57 49.70
CA GLY A 157 -21.65 19.61 48.89
C GLY A 157 -23.16 19.76 49.13
N ILE A 158 -23.95 18.72 48.82
CA ILE A 158 -25.45 18.68 48.86
C ILE A 158 -26.04 19.44 47.64
N LYS A 159 -27.08 18.99 46.90
CA LYS A 159 -28.10 17.93 47.10
C LYS A 159 -28.43 17.16 45.79
N VAL A 160 -29.31 16.15 45.89
CA VAL A 160 -29.97 15.39 44.81
C VAL A 160 -31.44 15.79 44.69
N GLU A 161 -32.05 15.78 43.48
CA GLU A 161 -33.52 15.73 43.28
C GLU A 161 -33.93 15.18 41.89
N SER A 162 -35.16 14.63 41.77
CA SER A 162 -35.80 13.93 40.61
C SER A 162 -37.25 13.55 40.97
N PRO A 163 -38.16 13.06 40.08
CA PRO A 163 -38.18 13.01 38.61
C PRO A 163 -39.19 14.04 38.01
N PRO A 164 -40.51 13.83 37.66
CA PRO A 164 -41.37 12.65 37.39
C PRO A 164 -42.20 12.64 36.05
N GLY A 165 -42.61 11.45 35.57
CA GLY A 165 -43.67 11.23 34.54
C GLY A 165 -43.25 11.43 33.07
N TRP A 166 -44.03 11.05 32.03
CA TRP A 166 -45.44 10.57 31.97
C TRP A 166 -45.64 9.37 31.01
N ILE A 167 -46.43 8.39 31.48
CA ILE A 167 -47.57 7.67 30.84
C ILE A 167 -47.58 7.45 29.31
N SER A 168 -47.78 6.18 28.92
CA SER A 168 -48.26 5.76 27.58
C SER A 168 -49.75 5.35 27.62
N PRO A 169 -50.48 5.44 26.49
CA PRO A 169 -51.66 4.62 26.21
C PRO A 169 -51.38 3.56 25.11
N GLY A 170 -52.16 2.47 25.12
CA GLY A 170 -52.18 1.47 24.05
C GLY A 170 -53.49 0.67 24.08
N LEU A 171 -53.72 -0.16 23.07
CA LEU A 171 -54.81 -1.16 22.97
C LEU A 171 -54.21 -2.39 22.21
N GLN A 172 -54.51 -3.65 22.57
CA GLN A 172 -55.63 -4.48 22.07
C GLN A 172 -55.70 -4.55 20.53
N ASN A 173 -55.88 -5.69 19.83
CA ASN A 173 -56.14 -7.10 20.19
C ASN A 173 -55.81 -7.98 18.93
N GLN A 174 -55.73 -9.32 18.89
CA GLN A 174 -55.93 -10.42 19.86
C GLN A 174 -55.15 -11.69 19.40
N SER A 175 -55.49 -12.89 19.90
CA SER A 175 -55.18 -14.21 19.28
C SER A 175 -56.47 -15.06 19.20
N PRO A 176 -56.50 -16.20 18.46
CA PRO A 176 -56.19 -17.48 19.13
C PRO A 176 -55.53 -18.60 18.27
N PHE A 177 -55.11 -19.66 18.98
CA PHE A 177 -55.07 -21.12 18.70
C PHE A 177 -55.75 -21.66 17.42
N SER A 178 -55.41 -22.83 16.85
CA SER A 178 -54.58 -24.03 17.22
C SER A 178 -54.15 -24.72 15.89
N GLU A 179 -53.30 -25.75 15.69
CA GLU A 179 -52.43 -26.69 16.44
C GLU A 179 -52.48 -28.05 15.67
N VAL A 180 -51.61 -29.02 15.99
CA VAL A 180 -51.71 -30.48 15.67
C VAL A 180 -51.24 -31.04 14.29
N ALA A 181 -50.35 -32.05 14.41
CA ALA A 181 -50.05 -33.22 13.54
C ALA A 181 -49.41 -33.10 12.14
N SER A 182 -48.21 -33.69 12.03
CA SER A 182 -47.77 -34.47 10.86
C SER A 182 -48.38 -35.88 10.88
N PRO A 183 -48.37 -36.62 9.76
CA PRO A 183 -47.56 -37.85 9.78
C PRO A 183 -46.82 -38.21 8.46
N THR A 184 -45.86 -39.12 8.60
CA THR A 184 -45.07 -39.84 7.59
C THR A 184 -45.78 -41.15 7.16
N PRO A 185 -45.15 -42.12 6.44
CA PRO A 185 -44.30 -42.08 5.22
C PRO A 185 -44.81 -43.05 4.11
N TYR A 186 -44.16 -43.11 2.93
CA TYR A 186 -44.23 -44.29 2.03
C TYR A 186 -42.88 -44.65 1.35
N ARG A 187 -42.82 -45.77 0.60
CA ARG A 187 -41.67 -46.70 0.57
C ARG A 187 -41.50 -47.50 -0.75
N GLY A 188 -40.27 -47.56 -1.29
CA GLY A 188 -39.82 -48.42 -2.44
C GLY A 188 -38.59 -47.80 -3.14
N ARG A 189 -37.40 -48.40 -3.34
CA ARG A 189 -36.95 -49.75 -3.81
C ARG A 189 -37.27 -49.94 -5.32
N THR A 190 -36.36 -50.31 -6.24
CA THR A 190 -35.05 -51.01 -6.22
C THR A 190 -33.90 -50.13 -6.82
N GLY A 191 -32.61 -50.50 -6.99
CA GLY A 191 -31.88 -51.78 -7.07
C GLY A 191 -31.85 -52.34 -8.52
N ALA A 192 -30.72 -52.78 -9.11
CA ALA A 192 -29.31 -52.81 -8.70
C ALA A 192 -28.39 -52.99 -9.94
N GLY A 193 -27.06 -52.94 -9.80
CA GLY A 193 -26.12 -53.35 -10.87
C GLY A 193 -24.68 -52.84 -10.74
N CYS A 194 -23.76 -53.71 -10.27
CA CYS A 194 -22.32 -53.51 -10.38
C CYS A 194 -21.72 -54.54 -11.34
N LEU A 195 -20.67 -54.17 -12.07
CA LEU A 195 -19.72 -55.09 -12.71
C LEU A 195 -18.31 -54.47 -12.62
N ASP A 196 -17.34 -55.26 -12.18
CA ASP A 196 -15.92 -54.91 -12.19
C ASP A 196 -15.32 -54.97 -13.60
N TYR A 197 -14.19 -54.29 -13.82
CA TYR A 197 -13.03 -54.87 -14.53
C TYR A 197 -11.72 -54.13 -14.17
N GLN A 198 -10.58 -54.71 -14.56
CA GLN A 198 -9.30 -54.58 -13.87
C GLN A 198 -8.35 -53.49 -14.42
N MET A 199 -7.43 -53.06 -13.56
CA MET A 199 -6.21 -52.30 -13.93
C MET A 199 -5.15 -53.23 -14.55
N PRO A 200 -4.34 -52.77 -15.52
CA PRO A 200 -3.04 -53.34 -15.87
C PRO A 200 -1.85 -52.58 -15.25
N ASP A 201 -0.68 -53.23 -15.19
CA ASP A 201 0.46 -52.86 -14.34
C ASP A 201 1.41 -51.77 -14.85
N THR A 202 2.28 -51.29 -13.94
CA THR A 202 3.34 -50.29 -14.19
C THR A 202 4.71 -50.95 -14.42
N PRO A 203 5.45 -50.63 -15.50
CA PRO A 203 6.86 -51.01 -15.66
C PRO A 203 7.81 -50.22 -14.72
N PRO A 204 9.00 -50.76 -14.38
CA PRO A 204 9.88 -50.18 -13.37
C PRO A 204 10.65 -48.94 -13.82
N ARG A 205 11.22 -48.21 -12.85
CA ARG A 205 12.15 -47.09 -13.06
C ARG A 205 13.59 -47.58 -13.17
N ASP A 206 14.21 -47.41 -14.33
CA ASP A 206 15.67 -47.44 -14.44
C ASP A 206 16.31 -46.13 -13.99
N PHE A 207 17.43 -46.23 -13.28
CA PHE A 207 18.28 -45.11 -12.88
C PHE A 207 19.49 -45.01 -13.82
N THR A 208 19.68 -43.88 -14.49
CA THR A 208 21.00 -43.46 -15.05
C THR A 208 21.16 -41.93 -14.98
N PRO A 209 22.40 -41.40 -15.00
CA PRO A 209 22.71 -40.10 -14.38
C PRO A 209 22.58 -38.88 -15.30
N SER A 210 22.43 -37.71 -14.65
CA SER A 210 22.37 -36.39 -15.29
C SER A 210 23.70 -35.97 -15.96
N PRO A 211 23.70 -35.55 -17.24
CA PRO A 211 24.90 -35.09 -17.94
C PRO A 211 25.26 -33.63 -17.62
N VAL A 212 25.71 -33.36 -16.39
CA VAL A 212 26.30 -32.05 -16.02
C VAL A 212 27.76 -31.99 -16.44
N ARG A 213 28.01 -31.79 -17.75
CA ARG A 213 29.30 -31.42 -18.37
C ARG A 213 29.11 -31.11 -19.87
N ASP A 214 28.94 -29.83 -20.21
CA ASP A 214 29.43 -29.19 -21.47
C ASP A 214 28.84 -27.77 -21.72
N ILE A 215 29.01 -26.83 -20.78
CA ILE A 215 28.80 -25.38 -21.06
C ILE A 215 30.00 -24.55 -20.55
N THR A 216 31.18 -24.88 -21.06
CA THR A 216 32.41 -24.08 -20.85
C THR A 216 33.23 -23.94 -22.14
N LYS A 217 32.57 -23.93 -23.32
CA LYS A 217 33.26 -24.02 -24.62
C LYS A 217 32.70 -23.12 -25.74
N ARG A 218 32.13 -21.95 -25.40
CA ARG A 218 31.78 -20.87 -26.34
C ARG A 218 32.03 -19.46 -25.76
N VAL A 219 33.18 -19.27 -25.09
CA VAL A 219 33.64 -17.96 -24.57
C VAL A 219 35.12 -17.70 -24.90
N GLN A 220 35.79 -18.60 -25.64
CA GLN A 220 37.20 -18.44 -26.05
C GLN A 220 37.36 -18.77 -27.54
N GLU A 221 37.04 -17.79 -28.39
CA GLU A 221 37.47 -17.72 -29.79
C GLU A 221 37.21 -16.30 -30.32
N MET A 222 38.08 -15.35 -29.96
CA MET A 222 38.42 -14.09 -30.67
C MET A 222 39.33 -13.18 -29.81
N ASP A 223 40.61 -13.54 -29.74
CA ASP A 223 41.74 -12.65 -29.40
C ASP A 223 42.82 -12.95 -30.46
N GLY A 224 43.46 -11.99 -31.14
CA GLY A 224 43.29 -10.53 -31.19
C GLY A 224 43.79 -10.04 -32.56
N PRO A 225 44.69 -9.04 -32.70
CA PRO A 225 45.27 -8.15 -31.69
C PRO A 225 45.20 -6.65 -32.09
N SER A 226 45.99 -5.80 -31.40
CA SER A 226 46.28 -4.39 -31.71
C SER A 226 45.15 -3.38 -31.45
N GLY A 227 45.26 -2.68 -30.32
CA GLY A 227 44.25 -1.71 -29.89
C GLY A 227 44.44 -0.30 -30.44
N ARG A 228 43.35 0.48 -30.41
CA ARG A 228 43.33 1.92 -30.10
C ARG A 228 41.96 2.28 -29.53
N ILE A 229 41.93 2.99 -28.41
CA ILE A 229 40.70 3.59 -27.90
C ILE A 229 40.27 4.66 -28.91
N ARG A 230 39.10 4.48 -29.54
CA ARG A 230 38.40 5.53 -30.28
C ARG A 230 37.10 5.85 -29.57
N VAL A 231 37.01 7.08 -29.06
CA VAL A 231 35.74 7.66 -28.63
C VAL A 231 34.84 7.78 -29.86
N ALA A 232 33.67 7.15 -29.83
CA ALA A 232 32.71 7.23 -30.93
C ALA A 232 31.91 8.54 -30.83
N THR A 233 32.00 9.37 -31.86
CA THR A 233 31.14 10.55 -32.03
C THR A 233 29.69 10.09 -32.32
N PRO A 234 28.64 10.81 -31.85
CA PRO A 234 27.26 10.43 -32.13
C PRO A 234 26.98 10.40 -33.64
N PRO A 235 26.31 9.37 -34.19
CA PRO A 235 25.92 9.35 -35.59
C PRO A 235 24.80 10.37 -35.87
N SER A 236 24.81 10.95 -37.07
CA SER A 236 23.80 11.91 -37.52
C SER A 236 22.51 11.21 -37.99
N VAL A 237 21.47 12.02 -38.21
CA VAL A 237 20.05 11.62 -38.42
C VAL A 237 19.79 11.04 -39.83
N ALA A 238 20.68 10.16 -40.32
CA ALA A 238 20.60 9.51 -41.63
C ALA A 238 20.95 8.01 -41.60
N ALA A 239 21.13 7.41 -40.42
CA ALA A 239 21.36 5.98 -40.28
C ALA A 239 20.05 5.19 -40.39
N MET A 240 19.98 4.21 -41.30
CA MET A 240 18.90 3.22 -41.31
C MET A 240 18.81 2.52 -39.94
N ASN A 241 17.60 2.39 -39.38
CA ASN A 241 17.44 1.78 -38.05
C ASN A 241 18.03 0.35 -38.04
N ALA A 242 19.01 0.12 -37.16
CA ALA A 242 19.73 -1.14 -37.04
C ALA A 242 18.86 -2.34 -36.63
N LEU A 243 17.67 -2.10 -36.06
CA LEU A 243 16.64 -3.12 -35.84
C LEU A 243 15.98 -3.53 -37.16
N ARG A 244 15.58 -2.55 -37.99
CA ARG A 244 14.97 -2.79 -39.30
C ARG A 244 15.93 -3.43 -40.30
N ALA A 245 17.18 -3.00 -40.31
CA ALA A 245 18.23 -3.54 -41.19
C ALA A 245 18.58 -5.02 -40.93
N LYS A 246 18.01 -5.62 -39.88
CA LYS A 246 18.16 -7.04 -39.51
C LYS A 246 16.82 -7.77 -39.38
N ALA A 247 15.71 -7.14 -39.76
CA ALA A 247 14.37 -7.70 -39.60
C ALA A 247 14.08 -8.79 -40.64
N SER A 248 13.41 -9.86 -40.21
CA SER A 248 12.82 -10.85 -41.09
C SER A 248 11.58 -10.27 -41.82
N PRO A 249 11.19 -10.81 -43.00
CA PRO A 249 9.93 -10.44 -43.66
C PRO A 249 8.71 -10.59 -42.74
N GLN A 250 8.70 -11.63 -41.90
CA GLN A 250 7.70 -11.91 -40.87
C GLN A 250 7.66 -10.79 -39.82
N MET A 251 8.81 -10.37 -39.31
CA MET A 251 8.92 -9.28 -38.33
C MET A 251 8.55 -7.92 -38.91
N LEU A 252 8.77 -7.69 -40.21
CA LEU A 252 8.27 -6.50 -40.91
C LEU A 252 6.75 -6.56 -41.06
N ALA A 253 6.18 -7.70 -41.45
CA ALA A 253 4.74 -7.91 -41.59
C ALA A 253 3.98 -7.80 -40.26
N LEU A 254 4.58 -8.18 -39.12
CA LEU A 254 3.99 -7.93 -37.80
C LEU A 254 3.84 -6.44 -37.46
N GLY A 255 4.65 -5.56 -38.08
CA GLY A 255 4.50 -4.11 -37.99
C GLY A 255 3.31 -3.53 -38.76
N GLU A 256 2.60 -4.36 -39.54
CA GLU A 256 1.31 -4.01 -40.13
C GLU A 256 0.15 -4.25 -39.16
N LEU A 257 0.34 -4.95 -38.05
CA LEU A 257 -0.69 -5.22 -37.05
C LEU A 257 -0.82 -4.10 -36.01
N GLU A 258 -1.97 -4.05 -35.34
CA GLU A 258 -2.14 -3.29 -34.09
C GLU A 258 -1.19 -3.87 -33.01
N PHE A 259 -0.62 -3.03 -32.14
CA PHE A 259 0.45 -3.48 -31.24
C PHE A 259 -0.01 -4.54 -30.24
N ASP A 260 -1.27 -4.49 -29.79
CA ASP A 260 -1.85 -5.51 -28.91
C ASP A 260 -2.01 -6.88 -29.59
N ARG A 261 -2.31 -6.91 -30.90
CA ARG A 261 -2.29 -8.15 -31.70
C ARG A 261 -0.89 -8.76 -31.74
N PHE A 262 0.11 -7.95 -32.11
CA PHE A 262 1.51 -8.36 -32.11
C PHE A 262 1.96 -8.83 -30.70
N PHE A 263 1.56 -8.10 -29.67
CA PHE A 263 1.87 -8.42 -28.28
C PHE A 263 1.23 -9.75 -27.87
N LEU A 264 -0.05 -9.98 -28.19
CA LEU A 264 -0.76 -11.22 -27.89
C LEU A 264 -0.20 -12.43 -28.67
N ILE A 265 0.28 -12.23 -29.90
CA ILE A 265 1.10 -13.22 -30.62
C ILE A 265 2.34 -13.57 -29.80
N ARG A 266 3.08 -12.58 -29.26
CA ARG A 266 4.24 -12.86 -28.40
C ARG A 266 3.87 -13.58 -27.09
N VAL A 267 2.72 -13.27 -26.49
CA VAL A 267 2.18 -14.01 -25.32
C VAL A 267 2.00 -15.49 -25.67
N TYR A 268 1.28 -15.79 -26.76
CA TYR A 268 0.91 -17.15 -27.15
C TYR A 268 2.05 -17.97 -27.78
N LEU A 269 3.15 -17.34 -28.19
CA LEU A 269 4.38 -18.02 -28.59
C LEU A 269 5.33 -18.34 -27.43
N ALA A 270 5.18 -17.70 -26.26
CA ALA A 270 6.06 -17.84 -25.11
C ALA A 270 7.57 -17.70 -25.49
N ASP A 271 8.36 -18.75 -25.32
CA ASP A 271 9.80 -18.81 -25.63
C ASP A 271 10.12 -19.04 -27.13
N LYS A 272 9.13 -19.43 -27.94
CA LYS A 272 9.33 -19.81 -29.36
C LYS A 272 9.67 -18.61 -30.23
N LYS A 273 10.35 -18.84 -31.37
CA LYS A 273 10.62 -17.77 -32.34
C LYS A 273 9.40 -17.50 -33.20
N ILE A 274 9.20 -16.22 -33.52
CA ILE A 274 8.15 -15.75 -34.41
C ILE A 274 8.32 -16.36 -35.82
N GLU A 275 9.55 -16.36 -36.31
CA GLU A 275 9.92 -16.86 -37.64
C GLU A 275 9.70 -18.37 -37.84
N GLU A 276 9.54 -19.14 -36.75
CA GLU A 276 9.39 -20.61 -36.79
C GLU A 276 7.93 -21.08 -36.70
N GLU A 277 7.01 -20.24 -36.19
CA GLU A 277 5.57 -20.56 -36.11
C GLU A 277 4.71 -19.70 -37.08
N LEU A 278 5.26 -18.58 -37.56
CA LEU A 278 4.59 -17.65 -38.48
C LEU A 278 5.36 -17.49 -39.80
N GLU A 279 5.77 -18.61 -40.39
CA GLU A 279 6.56 -18.65 -41.63
C GLU A 279 5.93 -17.84 -42.78
N ASP A 280 4.61 -17.92 -42.96
CA ASP A 280 3.89 -17.24 -44.05
C ASP A 280 3.47 -15.80 -43.69
N VAL A 281 4.00 -14.86 -44.46
CA VAL A 281 3.64 -13.43 -44.41
C VAL A 281 2.18 -13.18 -44.80
N ASN A 282 1.59 -13.99 -45.69
CA ASN A 282 0.20 -13.80 -46.12
C ASN A 282 -0.78 -14.12 -44.98
N TYR A 283 -0.52 -15.16 -44.19
CA TYR A 283 -1.23 -15.45 -42.94
C TYR A 283 -1.12 -14.29 -41.93
N ILE A 284 0.05 -13.68 -41.75
CA ILE A 284 0.20 -12.49 -40.89
C ILE A 284 -0.68 -11.33 -41.41
N MET A 285 -0.70 -11.11 -42.72
CA MET A 285 -1.56 -10.08 -43.34
C MET A 285 -3.05 -10.42 -43.29
N HIS A 286 -3.43 -11.70 -43.27
CA HIS A 286 -4.82 -12.14 -43.04
C HIS A 286 -5.28 -11.84 -41.61
N LEU A 287 -4.45 -12.12 -40.60
CA LEU A 287 -4.74 -11.82 -39.19
C LEU A 287 -5.08 -10.34 -38.93
N LYS A 288 -4.58 -9.42 -39.76
CA LYS A 288 -4.89 -7.98 -39.73
C LYS A 288 -6.37 -7.68 -39.98
N SER A 289 -7.05 -8.49 -40.79
CA SER A 289 -8.44 -8.27 -41.21
C SER A 289 -9.49 -8.84 -40.24
N LEU A 290 -9.07 -9.67 -39.28
CA LEU A 290 -9.97 -10.33 -38.34
C LEU A 290 -10.44 -9.36 -37.23
N PRO A 291 -11.71 -9.42 -36.79
CA PRO A 291 -12.14 -8.89 -35.50
C PRO A 291 -11.30 -9.49 -34.35
N MET A 292 -11.12 -8.76 -33.25
CA MET A 292 -10.12 -9.12 -32.22
C MET A 292 -10.43 -10.44 -31.47
N ASP A 293 -11.70 -10.77 -31.29
CA ASP A 293 -12.17 -12.04 -30.73
C ASP A 293 -11.87 -13.23 -31.66
N SER A 294 -12.09 -13.03 -32.96
CA SER A 294 -11.80 -14.00 -34.02
C SER A 294 -10.30 -14.17 -34.21
N PHE A 295 -9.54 -13.08 -34.13
CA PHE A 295 -8.07 -13.06 -34.12
C PHE A 295 -7.52 -13.86 -32.93
N GLU A 296 -7.97 -13.59 -31.70
CA GLU A 296 -7.52 -14.32 -30.50
C GLU A 296 -7.80 -15.82 -30.61
N ALA A 297 -9.00 -16.19 -31.10
CA ALA A 297 -9.36 -17.57 -31.32
C ALA A 297 -8.48 -18.26 -32.37
N GLU A 298 -8.18 -17.59 -33.49
CA GLU A 298 -7.32 -18.12 -34.55
C GLU A 298 -5.88 -18.35 -34.05
N ILE A 299 -5.25 -17.34 -33.44
CA ILE A 299 -3.87 -17.52 -32.93
C ILE A 299 -3.77 -18.49 -31.75
N TRP A 300 -4.82 -18.58 -30.91
CA TRP A 300 -4.91 -19.61 -29.88
C TRP A 300 -4.98 -21.01 -30.48
N ASN A 301 -5.81 -21.21 -31.49
CA ASN A 301 -6.00 -22.51 -32.13
C ASN A 301 -4.77 -22.93 -32.95
N LYS A 302 -4.11 -21.97 -33.62
CA LYS A 302 -2.91 -22.17 -34.45
C LYS A 302 -1.67 -22.56 -33.64
N PHE A 303 -1.43 -21.89 -32.50
CA PHE A 303 -0.23 -22.12 -31.70
C PHE A 303 -0.39 -21.89 -30.18
N GLY A 304 -1.24 -20.97 -29.73
CA GLY A 304 -1.33 -20.64 -28.30
C GLY A 304 -1.65 -21.84 -27.40
N ASN A 305 -2.54 -22.73 -27.86
CA ASN A 305 -2.89 -23.97 -27.16
C ASN A 305 -1.75 -24.99 -27.00
N LYS A 306 -0.64 -24.84 -27.74
CA LYS A 306 0.56 -25.69 -27.65
C LYS A 306 1.50 -25.26 -26.52
N TYR A 307 1.53 -23.95 -26.23
CA TYR A 307 2.62 -23.31 -25.47
C TYR A 307 2.15 -22.61 -24.20
N VAL A 308 0.88 -22.22 -24.13
CA VAL A 308 0.29 -21.52 -22.97
C VAL A 308 -0.81 -22.40 -22.35
N PRO A 309 -0.86 -22.58 -21.02
CA PRO A 309 -1.94 -23.31 -20.37
C PRO A 309 -3.31 -22.67 -20.61
N ALA A 310 -4.37 -23.48 -20.67
CA ALA A 310 -5.73 -22.99 -20.88
C ALA A 310 -6.23 -22.02 -19.78
N THR A 311 -5.64 -22.08 -18.58
CA THR A 311 -5.86 -21.14 -17.47
C THR A 311 -5.33 -19.73 -17.75
N ASP A 312 -4.32 -19.61 -18.61
CA ASP A 312 -3.61 -18.36 -18.89
C ASP A 312 -4.03 -17.74 -20.23
N ARG A 313 -4.95 -18.38 -20.96
CA ARG A 313 -5.58 -17.87 -22.17
C ARG A 313 -6.25 -16.52 -21.90
N ARG A 314 -5.94 -15.52 -22.73
CA ARG A 314 -6.40 -14.13 -22.63
C ARG A 314 -7.73 -13.89 -23.37
N LYS A 315 -8.65 -14.87 -23.34
CA LYS A 315 -9.92 -14.85 -24.10
C LYS A 315 -10.89 -13.76 -23.65
N ASN A 316 -11.05 -13.59 -22.33
CA ASN A 316 -12.08 -12.73 -21.75
C ASN A 316 -11.59 -11.28 -21.54
N ILE A 317 -10.74 -10.78 -22.44
CA ILE A 317 -10.27 -9.39 -22.45
C ILE A 317 -11.30 -8.53 -23.19
N ASP A 318 -11.63 -7.38 -22.62
CA ASP A 318 -12.53 -6.39 -23.21
C ASP A 318 -11.76 -5.50 -24.19
N TRP A 319 -11.89 -5.79 -25.49
CA TRP A 319 -11.13 -5.14 -26.55
C TRP A 319 -11.63 -3.75 -26.95
N ASP A 320 -12.51 -3.13 -26.15
CA ASP A 320 -12.88 -1.70 -26.26
C ASP A 320 -11.61 -0.79 -26.36
N PRO A 321 -11.47 0.02 -27.43
CA PRO A 321 -10.34 0.94 -27.60
C PRO A 321 -10.33 2.12 -26.61
N SER A 322 -11.43 2.38 -25.89
CA SER A 322 -11.48 3.42 -24.87
C SER A 322 -10.61 3.08 -23.64
N LYS A 323 -10.48 1.78 -23.33
CA LYS A 323 -9.89 1.26 -22.07
C LYS A 323 -8.36 1.26 -22.07
N ALA A 324 -7.77 1.34 -20.88
CA ALA A 324 -6.32 1.30 -20.72
C ALA A 324 -5.80 -0.14 -20.90
N ARG A 325 -4.79 -0.31 -21.76
CA ARG A 325 -4.09 -1.59 -21.98
C ARG A 325 -2.73 -1.53 -21.29
N LEU A 326 -2.53 -2.37 -20.28
CA LEU A 326 -1.29 -2.38 -19.49
C LEU A 326 -0.45 -3.60 -19.86
N TYR A 327 0.60 -3.33 -20.64
CA TYR A 327 1.49 -4.33 -21.22
C TYR A 327 2.52 -4.81 -20.19
N HIS A 328 2.33 -6.05 -19.70
CA HIS A 328 3.18 -6.65 -18.69
C HIS A 328 4.29 -7.53 -19.27
N CYS A 329 5.47 -7.43 -18.67
CA CYS A 329 6.62 -8.29 -18.97
C CYS A 329 7.27 -8.77 -17.68
N ASN A 330 7.42 -10.08 -17.50
CA ASN A 330 8.29 -10.64 -16.47
C ASN A 330 9.70 -10.85 -17.07
N ILE A 331 10.72 -10.91 -16.22
CA ILE A 331 12.08 -11.28 -16.63
C ILE A 331 12.60 -12.26 -15.60
N GLU A 332 12.41 -13.55 -15.89
CA GLU A 332 12.82 -14.68 -15.05
C GLU A 332 14.06 -15.36 -15.65
N LYS A 333 14.08 -15.48 -16.98
CA LYS A 333 15.28 -15.58 -17.84
C LYS A 333 15.18 -14.51 -18.94
N LYS A 334 15.95 -14.64 -20.03
CA LYS A 334 16.05 -13.62 -21.08
C LYS A 334 14.72 -13.34 -21.82
N ASP A 335 13.84 -14.34 -21.85
CA ASP A 335 12.45 -14.27 -22.26
C ASP A 335 11.65 -15.14 -21.27
N ASP A 336 10.62 -14.61 -20.58
CA ASP A 336 9.57 -15.43 -19.93
C ASP A 336 8.38 -14.59 -19.43
N ASP A 337 7.15 -15.11 -19.64
CA ASP A 337 5.81 -14.61 -19.28
C ASP A 337 5.49 -13.11 -19.49
N ILE A 338 4.57 -12.85 -20.40
CA ILE A 338 4.15 -11.53 -20.89
C ILE A 338 2.61 -11.55 -21.01
N GLY A 339 1.91 -10.44 -20.76
CA GLY A 339 0.45 -10.42 -20.88
C GLY A 339 -0.18 -9.04 -20.83
N PRO A 340 -1.17 -8.71 -21.69
CA PRO A 340 -1.96 -7.51 -21.51
C PRO A 340 -2.94 -7.73 -20.35
N PHE A 341 -3.02 -6.78 -19.42
CA PHE A 341 -4.16 -6.68 -18.51
C PHE A 341 -4.85 -5.33 -18.69
N ILE A 342 -6.17 -5.31 -18.54
CA ILE A 342 -6.94 -4.07 -18.60
C ILE A 342 -6.95 -3.44 -17.21
N GLU A 343 -6.84 -2.12 -17.19
CA GLU A 343 -7.20 -1.32 -16.03
C GLU A 343 -8.15 -0.21 -16.45
N ASN A 344 -9.10 0.14 -15.60
CA ASN A 344 -10.08 1.21 -15.89
C ASN A 344 -9.47 2.63 -15.80
N THR A 345 -8.16 2.75 -15.48
CA THR A 345 -7.46 4.03 -15.30
C THR A 345 -6.08 4.03 -15.97
N ARG A 346 -5.84 4.95 -16.91
CA ARG A 346 -4.47 5.29 -17.37
C ARG A 346 -3.76 6.13 -16.30
N THR A 347 -2.46 5.90 -16.08
CA THR A 347 -1.64 6.91 -15.35
C THR A 347 -1.28 8.05 -16.30
N HIS A 348 -0.91 9.20 -15.75
CA HIS A 348 -0.46 10.35 -16.55
C HIS A 348 0.64 9.99 -17.57
N LEU A 349 1.56 9.07 -17.21
CA LEU A 349 2.55 8.53 -18.15
C LEU A 349 1.95 7.89 -19.41
N GLN A 350 0.92 7.03 -19.28
CA GLN A 350 0.28 6.42 -20.44
C GLN A 350 -0.47 7.45 -21.28
N LYS A 351 -1.19 8.39 -20.63
CA LYS A 351 -1.96 9.44 -21.31
C LYS A 351 -1.10 10.30 -22.25
N CYS A 352 0.13 10.61 -21.83
CA CYS A 352 1.06 11.41 -22.63
C CYS A 352 1.85 10.63 -23.68
N LEU A 353 1.99 9.31 -23.55
CA LEU A 353 2.86 8.51 -24.43
C LEU A 353 2.13 7.53 -25.36
N GLY A 354 0.87 7.19 -25.08
CA GLY A 354 0.22 5.99 -25.62
C GLY A 354 0.52 4.75 -24.77
N ASP A 355 -0.48 3.90 -24.59
CA ASP A 355 -0.38 2.68 -23.77
C ASP A 355 0.72 1.75 -24.32
N GLU A 356 0.79 1.59 -25.64
CA GLU A 356 1.69 0.71 -26.37
C GLU A 356 3.17 1.12 -26.30
N ASN A 357 3.45 2.33 -25.83
CA ASN A 357 4.80 2.89 -25.69
C ASN A 357 5.33 2.76 -24.25
N VAL A 358 4.60 2.06 -23.36
CA VAL A 358 4.94 1.82 -21.95
C VAL A 358 4.86 0.33 -21.61
N LEU A 359 5.98 -0.27 -21.17
CA LEU A 359 6.02 -1.63 -20.63
C LEU A 359 6.17 -1.60 -19.10
N ILE A 360 5.39 -2.42 -18.41
CA ILE A 360 5.49 -2.61 -16.96
C ILE A 360 6.23 -3.93 -16.70
N VAL A 361 7.43 -3.82 -16.16
CA VAL A 361 8.43 -4.90 -16.10
C VAL A 361 8.59 -5.42 -14.67
N LYS A 362 8.63 -6.75 -14.49
CA LYS A 362 8.87 -7.44 -13.21
C LYS A 362 10.04 -8.41 -13.34
N PHE A 363 11.21 -8.00 -12.86
CA PHE A 363 12.33 -8.92 -12.64
C PHE A 363 11.96 -9.97 -11.57
N ALA A 364 12.29 -11.24 -11.82
CA ALA A 364 12.06 -12.35 -10.89
C ALA A 364 13.26 -12.58 -9.97
N ASP A 365 13.13 -13.55 -9.06
CA ASP A 365 14.22 -13.98 -8.19
C ASP A 365 15.06 -15.04 -8.93
N ILE A 366 16.40 -14.93 -8.89
CA ILE A 366 17.29 -15.78 -9.71
C ILE A 366 17.37 -17.20 -9.11
N PRO A 367 16.97 -18.26 -9.84
CA PRO A 367 17.07 -19.62 -9.32
C PRO A 367 18.51 -20.12 -9.33
N GLY A 368 19.05 -20.51 -8.16
CA GLY A 368 20.27 -21.32 -8.11
C GLY A 368 21.17 -21.15 -6.89
N ASP A 369 21.31 -19.94 -6.34
CA ASP A 369 22.25 -19.68 -5.24
C ASP A 369 21.58 -19.06 -4.00
N MET A 370 21.42 -19.89 -2.97
CA MET A 370 20.94 -19.49 -1.65
C MET A 370 22.06 -19.37 -0.61
N SER A 371 23.31 -19.63 -0.99
CA SER A 371 24.46 -19.82 -0.08
C SER A 371 25.30 -18.56 0.14
N THR A 372 25.31 -17.64 -0.81
CA THR A 372 26.19 -16.46 -0.82
C THR A 372 25.68 -15.30 0.04
N THR A 373 26.63 -14.61 0.69
CA THR A 373 26.36 -13.50 1.62
C THR A 373 25.93 -12.21 0.91
N ASP A 374 26.36 -11.99 -0.33
CA ASP A 374 25.94 -10.84 -1.15
C ASP A 374 24.99 -11.26 -2.28
N LYS A 375 23.71 -11.34 -1.94
CA LYS A 375 22.65 -11.59 -2.93
C LYS A 375 22.40 -10.39 -3.84
N PHE A 376 22.70 -9.18 -3.38
CA PHE A 376 22.40 -7.96 -4.14
C PHE A 376 23.40 -7.74 -5.29
N GLY A 377 24.68 -8.05 -5.08
CA GLY A 377 25.69 -8.08 -6.12
C GLY A 377 25.31 -8.99 -7.31
N ILE A 378 24.79 -10.19 -7.02
CA ILE A 378 24.31 -11.14 -8.04
C ILE A 378 23.18 -10.53 -8.89
N TYR A 379 22.17 -9.93 -8.25
CA TYR A 379 21.07 -9.27 -8.96
C TYR A 379 21.54 -8.08 -9.81
N CYS A 380 22.52 -7.29 -9.35
CA CYS A 380 23.13 -6.23 -10.15
C CYS A 380 23.86 -6.80 -11.38
N THR A 381 24.71 -7.83 -11.21
CA THR A 381 25.44 -8.45 -12.32
C THR A 381 24.50 -9.04 -13.38
N TYR A 382 23.39 -9.64 -12.97
CA TYR A 382 22.44 -10.28 -13.88
C TYR A 382 21.54 -9.28 -14.61
N TYR A 383 21.05 -8.23 -13.93
CA TYR A 383 20.04 -7.33 -14.49
C TYR A 383 20.56 -5.97 -14.98
N ASN A 384 21.72 -5.46 -14.53
CA ASN A 384 22.26 -4.18 -15.01
C ASN A 384 22.36 -4.07 -16.54
N PRO A 385 22.78 -5.11 -17.29
CA PRO A 385 22.82 -5.05 -18.76
C PRO A 385 21.47 -4.73 -19.43
N VAL A 386 20.34 -5.00 -18.77
CA VAL A 386 18.99 -4.68 -19.28
C VAL A 386 18.71 -3.18 -19.24
N SER A 387 19.32 -2.44 -18.30
CA SER A 387 19.18 -0.98 -18.24
C SER A 387 19.96 -0.25 -19.34
N GLU A 388 21.09 -0.81 -19.78
CA GLU A 388 21.94 -0.26 -20.84
C GLU A 388 21.46 -0.67 -22.25
N SER A 389 21.12 -1.95 -22.46
CA SER A 389 20.71 -2.47 -23.77
C SER A 389 19.22 -2.31 -24.08
N GLY A 390 18.39 -2.17 -23.02
CA GLY A 390 16.95 -2.13 -23.12
C GLY A 390 16.30 -3.48 -23.40
N ILE A 391 14.97 -3.47 -23.41
CA ILE A 391 14.14 -4.60 -23.84
C ILE A 391 13.76 -4.37 -25.29
N ILE A 392 14.09 -5.33 -26.16
CA ILE A 392 13.66 -5.33 -27.56
C ILE A 392 12.41 -6.20 -27.66
N LEU A 393 11.34 -5.63 -28.20
CA LEU A 393 10.05 -6.31 -28.35
C LEU A 393 9.51 -6.01 -29.76
N GLY A 394 9.63 -6.99 -30.66
CA GLY A 394 9.47 -6.77 -32.09
C GLY A 394 10.60 -5.88 -32.63
N LEU A 395 10.27 -4.87 -33.43
CA LEU A 395 11.24 -3.85 -33.86
C LEU A 395 11.28 -2.61 -32.95
N ARG A 396 10.63 -2.63 -31.78
CA ARG A 396 10.66 -1.53 -30.79
C ARG A 396 11.72 -1.79 -29.71
N ARG A 397 12.52 -0.78 -29.36
CA ARG A 397 13.34 -0.79 -28.12
C ARG A 397 12.64 0.01 -27.04
N TYR A 398 12.57 -0.57 -25.85
CA TYR A 398 12.12 0.06 -24.62
C TYR A 398 13.32 0.18 -23.65
N LEU A 399 13.57 1.37 -23.10
CA LEU A 399 14.64 1.64 -22.13
C LEU A 399 14.06 1.95 -20.74
N PHE A 400 14.84 1.67 -19.69
CA PHE A 400 14.41 1.87 -18.31
C PHE A 400 14.07 3.34 -18.03
N LYS A 401 12.85 3.60 -17.51
CA LYS A 401 12.38 4.93 -17.16
C LYS A 401 12.36 5.16 -15.66
N ASP A 402 11.74 4.29 -14.88
CA ASP A 402 11.68 4.45 -13.41
C ASP A 402 11.34 3.15 -12.65
N GLY A 403 11.64 3.13 -11.36
CA GLY A 403 11.13 2.15 -10.42
C GLY A 403 9.69 2.48 -10.01
N GLY A 404 8.77 1.52 -10.19
CA GLY A 404 7.41 1.63 -9.68
C GLY A 404 7.34 1.41 -8.16
N LYS A 405 6.13 1.49 -7.61
CA LYS A 405 5.90 1.25 -6.18
C LYS A 405 5.73 -0.25 -5.88
N GLU A 406 6.04 -0.61 -4.65
CA GLU A 406 5.78 -1.94 -4.06
C GLU A 406 4.26 -2.21 -3.98
N GLU A 407 3.77 -3.28 -4.62
CA GLU A 407 2.38 -3.73 -4.46
C GLU A 407 2.21 -4.46 -3.13
N LYS A 408 2.03 -3.69 -2.05
CA LYS A 408 1.87 -4.19 -0.68
C LYS A 408 0.70 -5.18 -0.54
N LEU A 409 -0.37 -5.01 -1.32
CA LEU A 409 -1.55 -5.88 -1.28
C LEU A 409 -1.26 -7.35 -1.61
N LYS A 410 -0.41 -7.63 -2.62
CA LYS A 410 -0.09 -9.02 -3.01
C LYS A 410 0.76 -9.73 -1.95
N GLU A 411 1.54 -8.99 -1.17
CA GLU A 411 2.35 -9.59 -0.11
C GLU A 411 1.52 -10.10 1.05
N GLN A 412 0.48 -9.41 1.52
CA GLN A 412 -0.29 -9.88 2.69
C GLN A 412 -0.88 -11.29 2.50
N ARG A 413 -1.20 -11.69 1.26
CA ARG A 413 -1.71 -13.04 0.94
C ARG A 413 -0.63 -14.09 0.79
N LYS A 414 0.60 -13.70 0.43
CA LYS A 414 1.77 -14.60 0.45
C LYS A 414 2.41 -14.70 1.84
N LYS A 415 2.25 -13.67 2.70
CA LYS A 415 2.84 -13.52 4.06
C LYS A 415 2.51 -14.63 5.06
N GLU A 416 1.47 -15.43 4.80
CA GLU A 416 1.08 -16.55 5.65
C GLU A 416 1.50 -17.93 5.10
N LYS A 417 2.05 -18.02 3.87
CA LYS A 417 2.37 -19.31 3.21
C LYS A 417 3.85 -19.59 2.98
N ASN A 418 4.68 -18.59 2.63
CA ASN A 418 6.11 -18.79 2.35
C ASN A 418 7.00 -18.11 3.41
N LYS A 419 8.26 -18.55 3.55
CA LYS A 419 9.17 -18.08 4.62
C LYS A 419 10.36 -17.25 4.16
N HIS A 420 10.36 -16.84 2.89
CA HIS A 420 11.32 -15.92 2.29
C HIS A 420 10.56 -14.81 1.55
N TYR A 421 10.96 -13.55 1.77
CA TYR A 421 10.33 -12.38 1.18
C TYR A 421 11.32 -11.64 0.28
N VAL A 422 10.84 -11.36 -0.93
CA VAL A 422 11.48 -10.53 -1.95
C VAL A 422 10.32 -9.75 -2.60
N SER A 423 10.45 -8.44 -2.74
CA SER A 423 9.29 -7.55 -2.89
C SER A 423 8.71 -7.58 -4.31
N SER A 424 7.44 -7.23 -4.46
CA SER A 424 6.69 -7.27 -5.74
C SER A 424 6.95 -6.06 -6.67
N VAL A 425 8.04 -5.30 -6.45
CA VAL A 425 8.25 -3.99 -7.08
C VAL A 425 8.39 -4.13 -8.59
N ARG A 426 7.41 -3.58 -9.31
CA ARG A 426 7.42 -3.43 -10.78
C ARG A 426 8.27 -2.20 -11.14
N CYS A 427 8.90 -2.19 -12.31
CA CYS A 427 9.52 -1.01 -12.91
C CYS A 427 8.86 -0.69 -14.26
N ILE A 428 9.21 0.44 -14.85
CA ILE A 428 8.64 0.88 -16.12
C ILE A 428 9.74 1.17 -17.12
N PHE A 429 9.55 0.63 -18.33
CA PHE A 429 10.37 0.89 -19.50
C PHE A 429 9.50 1.63 -20.53
N VAL A 430 10.06 2.61 -21.25
CA VAL A 430 9.35 3.32 -22.32
C VAL A 430 10.05 3.15 -23.64
N ARG A 431 9.28 3.15 -24.72
CA ARG A 431 9.77 3.07 -26.08
C ARG A 431 10.68 4.26 -26.40
N THR A 432 11.83 3.99 -27.02
CA THR A 432 12.81 5.01 -27.46
C THR A 432 13.26 4.84 -28.91
N GLU A 433 13.04 3.66 -29.52
CA GLU A 433 13.30 3.38 -30.93
C GLU A 433 12.16 2.54 -31.53
N SER A 434 11.89 2.67 -32.83
CA SER A 434 11.20 1.62 -33.60
C SER A 434 11.77 1.46 -35.01
N GLY A 435 11.83 0.22 -35.49
CA GLY A 435 12.20 -0.15 -36.85
C GLY A 435 11.00 -0.37 -37.80
N TRP A 436 9.77 -0.10 -37.36
CA TRP A 436 8.57 -0.13 -38.20
C TRP A 436 8.21 1.27 -38.72
N ASP A 437 7.91 1.42 -40.02
CA ASP A 437 7.71 2.74 -40.65
C ASP A 437 6.39 3.42 -40.26
N ARG A 438 5.31 2.64 -40.03
CA ARG A 438 4.02 3.14 -39.53
C ARG A 438 4.10 3.75 -38.12
N ASP A 439 5.22 3.52 -37.46
CA ASP A 439 5.38 3.67 -36.01
C ASP A 439 6.02 5.04 -35.66
N GLU A 440 6.46 5.81 -36.66
CA GLU A 440 7.07 7.14 -36.53
C GLU A 440 6.18 8.22 -37.20
N PRO A 441 6.13 9.46 -36.66
CA PRO A 441 6.78 9.92 -35.42
C PRO A 441 6.00 9.51 -34.17
N PHE A 442 6.68 8.97 -33.16
CA PHE A 442 6.10 8.79 -31.82
C PHE A 442 6.69 9.75 -30.79
N VAL A 443 5.97 9.98 -29.68
CA VAL A 443 6.19 11.08 -28.72
C VAL A 443 7.63 11.20 -28.18
N LEU A 444 8.36 10.08 -28.06
CA LEU A 444 9.73 10.04 -27.54
C LEU A 444 10.80 9.75 -28.62
N SER A 445 10.45 9.71 -29.90
CA SER A 445 11.45 9.38 -30.92
C SER A 445 12.56 10.44 -31.00
N ASN A 446 13.78 9.97 -31.20
CA ASN A 446 15.01 10.77 -31.18
C ASN A 446 15.28 11.52 -29.84
N LYS A 447 14.62 11.15 -28.72
CA LYS A 447 14.89 11.71 -27.39
C LYS A 447 15.63 10.69 -26.50
N THR A 448 16.67 11.14 -25.79
CA THR A 448 17.30 10.37 -24.72
C THR A 448 16.33 10.18 -23.53
N ILE A 449 16.55 9.17 -22.68
CA ILE A 449 15.73 8.97 -21.47
C ILE A 449 15.73 10.21 -20.56
N SER A 450 16.87 10.90 -20.40
CA SER A 450 16.95 12.16 -19.66
C SER A 450 16.02 13.25 -20.22
N GLN A 451 16.03 13.46 -21.55
CA GLN A 451 15.10 14.37 -22.22
C GLN A 451 13.63 13.89 -22.06
N ALA A 452 13.37 12.59 -22.20
CA ALA A 452 12.05 11.98 -22.07
C ALA A 452 11.47 12.03 -20.64
N ARG A 453 12.31 12.19 -19.60
CA ARG A 453 11.85 12.52 -18.25
C ARG A 453 11.57 14.02 -18.09
N ARG A 454 12.40 14.90 -18.66
CA ARG A 454 12.24 16.37 -18.60
C ARG A 454 10.90 16.87 -19.15
N LEU A 455 10.33 16.20 -20.16
CA LEU A 455 9.00 16.53 -20.71
C LEU A 455 7.88 16.54 -19.64
N PHE A 456 8.00 15.76 -18.56
CA PHE A 456 6.98 15.65 -17.53
C PHE A 456 7.21 16.63 -16.37
N MET A 457 8.46 16.82 -15.97
CA MET A 457 8.91 17.77 -14.95
C MET A 457 10.43 17.90 -15.02
N HIS A 458 10.99 18.98 -14.50
CA HIS A 458 12.44 19.23 -14.54
C HIS A 458 13.17 18.46 -13.42
N ILE A 459 13.03 17.14 -13.48
CA ILE A 459 13.35 16.18 -12.40
C ILE A 459 14.82 16.18 -11.96
N HIS A 460 15.74 16.68 -12.79
CA HIS A 460 17.14 16.90 -12.42
C HIS A 460 17.31 17.89 -11.25
N ASN A 461 16.33 18.78 -11.04
CA ASN A 461 16.26 19.71 -9.90
C ASN A 461 15.81 19.05 -8.58
N ALA A 462 15.52 17.74 -8.56
CA ALA A 462 15.28 17.02 -7.31
C ALA A 462 16.53 17.11 -6.40
N PRO A 463 16.39 17.33 -5.08
CA PRO A 463 17.55 17.64 -4.24
C PRO A 463 18.46 16.44 -3.95
N THR A 464 17.98 15.21 -4.13
CA THR A 464 18.76 13.97 -3.98
C THR A 464 18.23 12.89 -4.93
N VAL A 465 19.02 11.86 -5.23
CA VAL A 465 18.60 10.73 -6.09
C VAL A 465 17.42 9.94 -5.48
N ALA A 466 17.34 9.84 -4.15
CA ALA A 466 16.17 9.25 -3.48
C ALA A 466 14.89 10.11 -3.64
N LYS A 467 15.03 11.46 -3.62
CA LYS A 467 13.90 12.34 -3.94
C LYS A 467 13.54 12.28 -5.44
N TYR A 468 14.51 12.09 -6.35
CA TYR A 468 14.28 11.93 -7.79
C TYR A 468 13.27 10.79 -8.06
N LEU A 469 13.58 9.56 -7.63
CA LEU A 469 12.67 8.40 -7.80
C LEU A 469 11.28 8.67 -7.19
N THR A 470 11.22 9.18 -5.96
CA THR A 470 9.93 9.41 -5.27
C THR A 470 9.11 10.59 -5.82
N ARG A 471 9.72 11.55 -6.50
CA ARG A 471 9.02 12.62 -7.24
C ARG A 471 8.62 12.18 -8.65
N PHE A 472 9.48 11.46 -9.37
CA PHE A 472 9.17 11.05 -10.73
C PHE A 472 8.00 10.06 -10.77
N ALA A 473 7.92 9.17 -9.78
CA ALA A 473 6.76 8.30 -9.55
C ALA A 473 5.41 9.01 -9.31
N LEU A 474 5.33 10.35 -9.32
CA LEU A 474 4.06 11.09 -9.33
C LEU A 474 3.28 10.87 -10.66
N ILE A 475 3.97 10.75 -11.81
CA ILE A 475 3.32 10.48 -13.13
C ILE A 475 2.72 9.07 -13.24
N LEU A 476 2.99 8.23 -12.24
CA LEU A 476 2.49 6.86 -12.09
C LEU A 476 1.28 6.79 -11.14
N SER A 477 0.74 7.95 -10.74
CA SER A 477 -0.55 8.02 -10.04
C SER A 477 -1.68 7.59 -10.98
N LYS A 478 -2.65 6.82 -10.47
CA LYS A 478 -3.93 6.59 -11.15
C LYS A 478 -4.82 7.81 -10.92
N THR A 479 -5.26 8.45 -12.00
CA THR A 479 -5.80 9.81 -11.99
C THR A 479 -6.86 10.00 -13.07
N VAL A 480 -7.83 10.87 -12.82
CA VAL A 480 -8.65 11.51 -13.87
C VAL A 480 -7.91 12.77 -14.32
N THR A 481 -7.78 13.01 -15.63
CA THR A 481 -7.27 14.31 -16.11
C THR A 481 -8.44 15.28 -16.17
N LEU A 482 -8.28 16.46 -15.58
CA LEU A 482 -9.25 17.54 -15.68
C LEU A 482 -9.12 18.20 -17.06
N ASP A 483 -10.24 18.43 -17.77
CA ASP A 483 -10.20 19.09 -19.07
C ASP A 483 -9.89 20.58 -18.91
N VAL A 484 -8.60 20.90 -19.03
CA VAL A 484 -8.04 22.23 -18.74
C VAL A 484 -7.12 22.65 -19.86
N LYS A 485 -7.53 23.68 -20.60
CA LYS A 485 -6.68 24.39 -21.56
C LYS A 485 -5.69 25.27 -20.81
N PHE A 486 -4.48 24.77 -20.58
CA PHE A 486 -3.43 25.51 -19.88
C PHE A 486 -3.07 26.91 -20.42
N PRO A 487 -3.23 27.26 -21.71
CA PRO A 487 -3.07 28.64 -22.16
C PRO A 487 -4.12 29.63 -21.64
N GLU A 488 -5.26 29.13 -21.17
CA GLU A 488 -6.38 29.91 -20.62
C GLU A 488 -6.39 29.92 -19.07
N VAL A 489 -5.39 29.31 -18.41
CA VAL A 489 -5.35 29.12 -16.93
C VAL A 489 -4.17 29.83 -16.29
N ASN A 490 -4.46 30.63 -15.26
CA ASN A 490 -3.48 31.32 -14.43
C ASN A 490 -3.06 30.45 -13.24
N VAL A 491 -1.85 29.87 -13.30
CA VAL A 491 -1.23 29.16 -12.16
C VAL A 491 -0.36 30.15 -11.37
N THR A 492 -0.89 30.69 -10.28
CA THR A 492 -0.19 31.62 -9.39
C THR A 492 0.39 30.89 -8.17
N ILE A 493 1.60 31.27 -7.75
CA ILE A 493 2.21 30.81 -6.49
C ILE A 493 1.87 31.82 -5.39
N ILE A 494 1.27 31.37 -4.29
CA ILE A 494 0.98 32.17 -3.09
C ILE A 494 1.75 31.61 -1.88
N ASP A 495 2.14 32.47 -0.95
CA ASP A 495 2.96 32.07 0.20
C ASP A 495 2.27 31.05 1.12
N ASP A 496 3.06 30.21 1.79
CA ASP A 496 2.58 29.37 2.90
C ASP A 496 2.37 30.22 4.17
N ILE A 497 1.25 30.00 4.86
CA ILE A 497 0.91 30.79 6.05
C ILE A 497 1.83 30.40 7.21
N PRO A 498 2.61 31.32 7.81
CA PRO A 498 3.50 31.00 8.92
C PRO A 498 2.73 30.61 10.18
N CYS A 499 3.22 29.59 10.89
CA CYS A 499 2.92 29.40 12.30
C CYS A 499 3.54 30.56 13.12
N LYS A 500 2.90 30.96 14.21
CA LYS A 500 3.33 32.09 15.05
C LYS A 500 3.31 31.76 16.54
N GLU A 501 4.38 32.13 17.22
CA GLU A 501 4.49 32.09 18.68
C GLU A 501 3.53 33.10 19.34
N GLU A 502 3.35 33.01 20.66
CA GLU A 502 2.46 33.90 21.43
C GLU A 502 2.86 35.38 21.34
N ASP A 503 4.14 35.68 21.07
CA ASP A 503 4.65 37.04 20.84
C ASP A 503 4.56 37.51 19.37
N GLY A 504 3.93 36.70 18.50
CA GLY A 504 3.70 37.02 17.10
C GLY A 504 4.88 36.75 16.15
N ARG A 505 6.05 36.35 16.66
CA ARG A 505 7.18 35.90 15.82
C ARG A 505 6.85 34.60 15.10
N THR A 506 7.42 34.43 13.91
CA THR A 506 7.34 33.17 13.16
C THR A 506 7.91 32.01 13.98
N ALA A 507 7.13 30.95 14.14
CA ALA A 507 7.58 29.72 14.80
C ALA A 507 8.56 28.98 13.87
N VAL A 508 9.80 28.76 14.36
CA VAL A 508 10.88 28.12 13.60
C VAL A 508 11.32 26.86 14.33
N ARG A 509 11.44 25.75 13.60
CA ARG A 509 11.87 24.46 14.12
C ARG A 509 12.94 23.88 13.21
N ASN A 510 14.14 23.68 13.76
CA ASN A 510 15.30 23.12 13.03
C ASN A 510 15.78 23.98 11.85
N GLU A 511 15.79 25.31 12.02
CA GLU A 511 16.10 26.31 10.98
C GLU A 511 15.05 26.38 9.83
N GLU A 512 14.01 25.54 9.88
CA GLU A 512 12.89 25.51 8.94
C GLU A 512 11.65 26.20 9.58
N GLN A 513 10.97 27.07 8.83
CA GLN A 513 9.76 27.76 9.28
C GLN A 513 8.59 26.75 9.38
N LEU A 514 7.85 26.76 10.49
CA LEU A 514 6.61 26.01 10.61
C LEU A 514 5.48 26.74 9.87
N ILE A 515 4.61 25.98 9.21
CA ILE A 515 3.53 26.49 8.35
C ILE A 515 2.19 25.84 8.66
N HIS A 516 1.11 26.59 8.46
CA HIS A 516 -0.26 26.10 8.60
C HIS A 516 -0.81 25.43 7.34
N THR A 517 -0.19 25.64 6.17
CA THR A 517 -0.79 25.32 4.85
C THR A 517 -0.12 24.19 4.07
N ASP A 518 0.72 23.36 4.71
CA ASP A 518 1.51 22.34 4.00
C ASP A 518 0.63 21.44 3.12
N GLY A 519 0.81 21.54 1.80
CA GLY A 519 0.12 20.70 0.84
C GLY A 519 -1.25 21.18 0.34
N THR A 520 -1.80 22.32 0.79
CA THR A 520 -3.12 22.81 0.34
C THR A 520 -3.09 24.17 -0.37
N GLY A 521 -3.69 24.22 -1.56
CA GLY A 521 -3.88 25.41 -2.40
C GLY A 521 -5.37 25.70 -2.66
N LEU A 522 -5.65 26.60 -3.60
CA LEU A 522 -7.02 27.01 -3.98
C LEU A 522 -7.26 26.88 -5.49
N ILE A 523 -8.52 26.73 -5.90
CA ILE A 523 -8.93 26.66 -7.31
C ILE A 523 -10.26 27.39 -7.55
N SER A 524 -10.38 28.08 -8.69
CA SER A 524 -11.60 28.78 -9.07
C SER A 524 -12.77 27.82 -9.36
N LEU A 525 -13.99 28.31 -9.14
CA LEU A 525 -15.22 27.54 -9.26
C LEU A 525 -15.42 26.98 -10.68
N ASP A 526 -15.09 27.75 -11.73
CA ASP A 526 -15.22 27.31 -13.14
C ASP A 526 -14.36 26.07 -13.47
N LEU A 527 -13.18 25.95 -12.85
CA LEU A 527 -12.28 24.82 -13.02
C LEU A 527 -12.74 23.65 -12.15
N ALA A 528 -13.21 23.91 -10.93
CA ALA A 528 -13.77 22.89 -10.05
C ALA A 528 -15.02 22.21 -10.66
N LEU A 529 -15.88 22.96 -11.33
CA LEU A 529 -17.08 22.48 -12.04
C LEU A 529 -16.77 21.54 -13.21
N LYS A 530 -15.52 21.52 -13.71
CA LYS A 530 -15.06 20.56 -14.74
C LYS A 530 -14.67 19.20 -14.12
N CYS A 531 -14.61 19.10 -12.79
CA CYS A 531 -14.25 17.89 -12.09
C CYS A 531 -15.50 17.02 -11.88
N PRO A 532 -15.56 15.78 -12.42
CA PRO A 532 -16.70 14.91 -12.19
C PRO A 532 -16.88 14.61 -10.70
N ALA A 533 -18.14 14.54 -10.26
CA ALA A 533 -18.46 14.17 -8.89
C ALA A 533 -17.85 12.81 -8.51
N SER A 534 -17.48 12.65 -7.23
CA SER A 534 -17.08 11.37 -6.63
C SER A 534 -15.91 10.64 -7.33
N VAL A 535 -14.81 11.34 -7.64
CA VAL A 535 -13.54 10.70 -8.03
C VAL A 535 -12.88 10.03 -6.82
N PHE A 536 -12.49 8.76 -6.98
CA PHE A 536 -11.74 7.98 -5.98
C PHE A 536 -10.64 7.15 -6.66
N LYS A 537 -9.38 7.42 -6.29
CA LYS A 537 -8.16 6.78 -6.84
C LYS A 537 -8.08 6.76 -8.37
N GLY A 538 -8.52 7.85 -9.00
CA GLY A 538 -8.58 8.01 -10.46
C GLY A 538 -9.75 7.30 -11.15
N ASN A 539 -10.66 6.65 -10.42
CA ASN A 539 -11.90 6.09 -10.95
C ASN A 539 -13.10 6.98 -10.59
N PHE A 540 -14.16 6.93 -11.40
CA PHE A 540 -15.49 7.42 -11.04
C PHE A 540 -16.17 6.42 -10.10
N SER A 541 -16.64 6.88 -8.94
CA SER A 541 -17.22 6.01 -7.92
C SER A 541 -18.69 5.66 -8.23
N LYS A 542 -18.92 4.82 -9.26
CA LYS A 542 -20.25 4.35 -9.70
C LYS A 542 -21.17 3.84 -8.58
N ALA A 543 -20.59 3.30 -7.51
CA ALA A 543 -21.30 2.85 -6.32
C ALA A 543 -21.96 4.00 -5.53
N GLN A 544 -21.34 5.18 -5.55
CA GLN A 544 -21.82 6.39 -4.90
C GLN A 544 -23.02 6.95 -5.68
N ASP A 545 -22.90 7.10 -7.00
CA ASP A 545 -23.99 7.47 -7.90
C ASP A 545 -25.24 6.59 -7.71
N LEU A 546 -25.03 5.26 -7.54
CA LEU A 546 -26.09 4.29 -7.27
C LEU A 546 -26.70 4.44 -5.87
N GLN A 547 -25.89 4.62 -4.82
CA GLN A 547 -26.38 4.84 -3.45
C GLN A 547 -27.15 6.15 -3.34
N ASP A 548 -26.61 7.24 -3.89
CA ASP A 548 -27.26 8.55 -3.83
C ASP A 548 -28.50 8.59 -4.73
N THR A 549 -28.59 7.79 -5.81
CA THR A 549 -29.85 7.57 -6.55
C THR A 549 -30.94 6.90 -5.70
N VAL A 550 -30.57 6.04 -4.75
CA VAL A 550 -31.52 5.40 -3.80
C VAL A 550 -31.96 6.40 -2.73
N ASP A 551 -31.04 7.19 -2.18
CA ASP A 551 -31.32 8.20 -1.15
C ASP A 551 -32.08 9.43 -1.70
N SER A 552 -31.84 9.83 -2.95
CA SER A 552 -32.33 11.08 -3.57
C SER A 552 -33.83 11.09 -3.94
N LYS A 553 -34.67 10.31 -3.25
CA LYS A 553 -36.14 10.40 -3.37
C LYS A 553 -36.76 11.69 -2.80
N LYS A 554 -35.97 12.70 -2.42
CA LYS A 554 -36.47 13.95 -1.82
C LYS A 554 -36.10 15.26 -2.52
N HIS A 555 -34.89 15.46 -3.05
CA HIS A 555 -34.48 16.77 -3.60
C HIS A 555 -33.94 16.64 -5.03
N ARG A 556 -34.74 17.09 -6.00
CA ARG A 556 -34.38 17.20 -7.42
C ARG A 556 -34.32 18.68 -7.82
N TYR A 557 -33.20 19.33 -7.53
CA TYR A 557 -32.81 20.58 -8.19
C TYR A 557 -31.40 20.41 -8.73
N LEU A 558 -31.23 20.64 -10.03
CA LEU A 558 -29.99 20.37 -10.78
C LEU A 558 -28.99 21.52 -10.60
N ILE A 559 -28.45 21.66 -9.40
CA ILE A 559 -27.21 22.41 -9.18
C ILE A 559 -26.05 21.49 -9.60
N PRO A 560 -25.08 21.95 -10.41
CA PRO A 560 -23.89 21.16 -10.70
C PRO A 560 -23.02 20.96 -9.45
N GLU A 561 -23.09 19.77 -8.85
CA GLU A 561 -22.28 19.43 -7.67
C GLU A 561 -20.79 19.32 -8.06
N HIS A 562 -19.99 20.25 -7.56
CA HIS A 562 -18.52 20.16 -7.61
C HIS A 562 -17.99 19.59 -6.28
N PRO A 563 -16.79 18.97 -6.27
CA PRO A 563 -16.15 18.59 -5.02
C PRO A 563 -15.68 19.82 -4.22
N LEU A 564 -15.68 19.73 -2.89
CA LEU A 564 -15.12 20.73 -1.97
C LEU A 564 -13.58 20.77 -2.02
N LEU A 565 -12.95 19.60 -2.04
CA LEU A 565 -11.50 19.41 -2.15
C LEU A 565 -11.14 18.43 -3.26
N MET A 566 -10.08 18.73 -3.99
CA MET A 566 -9.48 17.86 -5.01
C MET A 566 -8.03 17.52 -4.65
N GLN A 567 -7.76 16.27 -4.27
CA GLN A 567 -6.38 15.77 -4.18
C GLN A 567 -5.83 15.58 -5.59
N MET A 568 -4.74 16.28 -5.93
CA MET A 568 -4.30 16.50 -7.30
C MET A 568 -2.78 16.41 -7.48
N ARG A 569 -2.37 16.29 -8.73
CA ARG A 569 -0.99 16.54 -9.16
C ARG A 569 -1.04 17.52 -10.33
N LEU A 570 -0.21 18.56 -10.28
CA LEU A 570 -0.03 19.49 -11.40
C LEU A 570 1.31 19.18 -12.06
N PHE A 571 1.30 19.07 -13.38
CA PHE A 571 2.48 19.20 -14.20
C PHE A 571 2.27 20.45 -15.06
N HIS A 572 3.16 21.43 -14.95
CA HIS A 572 3.00 22.72 -15.63
C HIS A 572 4.35 23.38 -15.85
N ASN A 573 4.75 23.61 -17.11
CA ASN A 573 5.95 24.34 -17.51
C ASN A 573 7.22 23.90 -16.72
N GLY A 574 7.36 22.59 -16.50
CA GLY A 574 8.48 21.98 -15.78
C GLY A 574 8.29 21.79 -14.26
N TYR A 575 7.33 22.47 -13.62
CA TYR A 575 6.93 22.20 -12.23
C TYR A 575 6.31 20.79 -12.09
N ALA A 576 6.53 20.17 -10.93
CA ALA A 576 5.65 19.10 -10.43
C ALA A 576 5.13 19.47 -9.04
N VAL A 577 3.81 19.57 -8.92
CA VAL A 577 3.09 19.96 -7.71
C VAL A 577 2.26 18.77 -7.22
N LYS A 578 2.19 18.56 -5.90
CA LYS A 578 1.29 17.58 -5.27
C LYS A 578 0.65 18.23 -4.05
N GLY A 579 -0.68 18.18 -3.99
CA GLY A 579 -1.44 18.72 -2.88
C GLY A 579 -2.93 18.42 -2.95
N THR A 580 -3.71 19.13 -2.15
CA THR A 580 -5.13 19.38 -2.36
C THR A 580 -5.36 20.79 -2.91
N LEU A 581 -6.48 20.99 -3.60
CA LEU A 581 -7.02 22.30 -3.94
C LEU A 581 -8.44 22.41 -3.35
N LEU A 582 -8.65 23.46 -2.55
CA LEU A 582 -9.97 23.88 -2.05
C LEU A 582 -10.64 24.79 -3.08
N VAL A 583 -11.93 24.59 -3.32
CA VAL A 583 -12.70 25.49 -4.20
C VAL A 583 -12.94 26.82 -3.49
N ASP A 584 -12.65 27.92 -4.18
CA ASP A 584 -12.85 29.28 -3.69
C ASP A 584 -13.52 30.13 -4.78
N SER A 585 -14.80 30.42 -4.58
CA SER A 585 -15.67 31.21 -5.47
C SER A 585 -15.18 32.63 -5.73
N ARG A 586 -14.33 33.17 -4.83
CA ARG A 586 -13.82 34.55 -4.86
C ARG A 586 -12.66 34.71 -5.83
N LEU A 587 -12.12 33.60 -6.36
CA LEU A 587 -11.05 33.60 -7.34
C LEU A 587 -11.60 33.93 -8.74
N PRO A 588 -10.86 34.71 -9.55
CA PRO A 588 -11.19 34.89 -10.96
C PRO A 588 -11.25 33.57 -11.71
N GLU A 589 -12.09 33.47 -12.74
CA GLU A 589 -12.18 32.29 -13.60
C GLU A 589 -10.81 31.88 -14.16
N GLY A 590 -10.58 30.57 -14.30
CA GLY A 590 -9.33 30.00 -14.77
C GLY A 590 -8.16 30.09 -13.78
N SER A 591 -8.38 30.38 -12.50
CA SER A 591 -7.30 30.55 -11.50
C SER A 591 -7.00 29.29 -10.70
N ILE A 592 -5.71 28.98 -10.55
CA ILE A 592 -5.19 27.95 -9.63
C ILE A 592 -4.10 28.59 -8.77
N HIS A 593 -4.28 28.57 -7.45
CA HIS A 593 -3.28 29.05 -6.48
C HIS A 593 -2.57 27.86 -5.81
N ILE A 594 -1.27 27.75 -6.01
CA ILE A 594 -0.40 26.72 -5.41
C ILE A 594 0.55 27.36 -4.39
N ARG A 595 1.09 26.57 -3.45
CA ARG A 595 2.03 27.05 -2.42
C ARG A 595 3.41 26.40 -2.53
N PRO A 596 4.49 27.04 -2.04
CA PRO A 596 5.83 26.46 -1.99
C PRO A 596 5.89 25.03 -1.42
N SER A 597 5.13 24.77 -0.34
CA SER A 597 4.98 23.44 0.28
C SER A 597 4.49 22.37 -0.69
N MET A 598 3.57 22.72 -1.59
CA MET A 598 2.99 21.83 -2.61
C MET A 598 3.97 21.52 -3.75
N ILE A 599 4.95 22.40 -4.00
CA ILE A 599 5.89 22.25 -5.11
C ILE A 599 6.93 21.17 -4.76
N LYS A 600 6.90 20.08 -5.52
CA LYS A 600 7.74 18.90 -5.26
C LYS A 600 8.95 18.83 -6.21
N ILE A 601 8.91 19.52 -7.36
CA ILE A 601 10.01 19.84 -8.30
C ILE A 601 9.81 21.26 -8.87
N ASN A 602 10.89 22.04 -8.96
CA ASN A 602 10.95 23.36 -9.61
C ASN A 602 11.44 23.26 -11.08
N PRO A 603 11.01 24.17 -11.98
CA PRO A 603 11.54 24.30 -13.33
C PRO A 603 12.97 24.87 -13.33
N ASP A 604 13.56 25.01 -14.52
CA ASP A 604 14.80 25.77 -14.71
C ASP A 604 14.49 27.25 -14.98
N GLN A 605 15.30 28.16 -14.44
CA GLN A 605 15.04 29.60 -14.48
C GLN A 605 15.01 30.18 -15.91
N ASP A 606 15.77 29.60 -16.85
CA ASP A 606 15.91 30.08 -18.23
C ASP A 606 15.10 29.27 -19.27
N SER A 607 14.25 28.33 -18.84
CA SER A 607 13.66 27.31 -19.72
C SER A 607 12.42 27.74 -20.55
N SER A 608 12.31 29.02 -20.88
CA SER A 608 11.26 29.55 -21.75
C SER A 608 11.23 28.82 -23.11
N GLY A 609 10.09 28.17 -23.43
CA GLY A 609 9.90 27.43 -24.68
C GLY A 609 10.21 25.92 -24.66
N SER A 610 10.58 25.33 -23.52
CA SER A 610 10.73 23.86 -23.43
C SER A 610 9.39 23.14 -23.48
N GLN A 611 9.18 22.29 -24.49
CA GLN A 611 7.97 21.46 -24.64
C GLN A 611 7.79 20.56 -23.40
N SER A 612 6.67 20.72 -22.69
CA SER A 612 6.33 19.94 -21.49
C SER A 612 4.85 19.54 -21.46
N PHE A 613 4.54 18.44 -20.77
CA PHE A 613 3.20 17.88 -20.66
C PHE A 613 2.40 18.55 -19.55
N ASN A 614 1.82 19.69 -19.86
CA ASN A 614 0.95 20.42 -18.94
C ASN A 614 -0.34 19.62 -18.69
N SER A 615 -0.67 19.34 -17.43
CA SER A 615 -1.83 18.55 -17.02
C SER A 615 -2.24 18.80 -15.56
N LEU A 616 -3.54 18.66 -15.30
CA LEU A 616 -4.13 18.65 -13.96
C LEU A 616 -4.75 17.27 -13.71
N GLU A 617 -4.14 16.51 -12.82
CA GLU A 617 -4.39 15.09 -12.63
C GLU A 617 -4.98 14.83 -11.24
N VAL A 618 -6.31 14.67 -11.18
CA VAL A 618 -7.08 14.44 -9.94
C VAL A 618 -6.99 12.98 -9.52
N VAL A 619 -6.58 12.74 -8.27
CA VAL A 619 -6.52 11.39 -7.67
C VAL A 619 -7.80 11.06 -6.91
N THR A 620 -8.28 11.95 -6.06
CA THR A 620 -9.45 11.70 -5.18
C THR A 620 -10.07 13.03 -4.78
N THR A 621 -11.39 13.04 -4.61
CA THR A 621 -12.17 14.20 -4.21
C THR A 621 -12.70 14.04 -2.77
N SER A 622 -13.13 15.14 -2.16
CA SER A 622 -13.96 15.13 -0.95
C SER A 622 -15.29 14.44 -1.25
N ASN A 623 -15.45 13.21 -0.78
CA ASN A 623 -16.60 12.36 -1.06
C ASN A 623 -17.36 12.04 0.23
N ARG A 624 -18.63 11.65 0.11
CA ARG A 624 -19.46 11.22 1.23
C ARG A 624 -18.74 10.12 2.04
N PRO A 625 -18.55 10.28 3.37
CA PRO A 625 -17.71 9.38 4.15
C PRO A 625 -18.32 7.98 4.26
N ARG A 626 -17.63 6.97 3.73
CA ARG A 626 -17.97 5.55 3.93
C ARG A 626 -17.98 5.19 5.44
N ARG A 627 -18.77 4.19 5.82
CA ARG A 627 -18.95 3.69 7.21
C ARG A 627 -17.60 3.57 7.93
N ALA A 628 -17.38 4.39 8.96
CA ALA A 628 -16.10 4.43 9.65
C ALA A 628 -15.80 3.13 10.41
N VAL A 629 -14.54 2.72 10.36
CA VAL A 629 -14.01 1.57 11.10
C VAL A 629 -12.85 2.00 11.98
N THR A 630 -12.66 1.32 13.11
CA THR A 630 -11.49 1.50 13.96
C THR A 630 -10.21 0.94 13.33
N SER A 631 -9.09 1.08 14.03
CA SER A 631 -7.88 0.30 13.80
C SER A 631 -7.29 -0.14 15.13
N ARG A 632 -6.42 -1.17 15.14
CA ARG A 632 -5.73 -1.61 16.38
C ARG A 632 -4.99 -0.48 17.11
N PHE A 633 -4.43 0.47 16.36
CA PHE A 633 -3.74 1.63 16.93
C PHE A 633 -4.74 2.62 17.54
N LEU A 634 -5.82 2.94 16.83
CA LEU A 634 -6.89 3.81 17.34
C LEU A 634 -7.57 3.21 18.60
N ILE A 635 -7.83 1.90 18.63
CA ILE A 635 -8.36 1.22 19.82
C ILE A 635 -7.39 1.36 21.00
N ALA A 636 -6.10 1.07 20.80
CA ALA A 636 -5.08 1.16 21.84
C ALA A 636 -4.92 2.61 22.38
N LEU A 637 -4.94 3.61 21.49
CA LEU A 637 -4.84 5.03 21.85
C LEU A 637 -6.09 5.53 22.60
N LEU A 638 -7.29 5.18 22.14
CA LEU A 638 -8.54 5.51 22.84
C LEU A 638 -8.62 4.83 24.22
N HIS A 639 -8.19 3.57 24.32
CA HIS A 639 -8.16 2.85 25.60
C HIS A 639 -7.12 3.40 26.58
N TYR A 640 -5.92 3.76 26.10
CA TYR A 640 -4.93 4.51 26.90
C TYR A 640 -5.52 5.85 27.38
N GLY A 641 -6.25 6.53 26.50
CA GLY A 641 -7.10 7.69 26.80
C GLY A 641 -8.30 7.40 27.70
N ARG A 642 -8.40 6.22 28.33
CA ARG A 642 -9.42 5.82 29.33
C ARG A 642 -10.83 5.53 28.80
N VAL A 643 -10.98 5.27 27.50
CA VAL A 643 -12.18 4.60 26.98
C VAL A 643 -12.21 3.14 27.52
N PRO A 644 -13.33 2.69 28.15
CA PRO A 644 -13.43 1.34 28.71
C PRO A 644 -13.17 0.22 27.70
N ALA A 645 -12.65 -0.92 28.16
CA ALA A 645 -12.48 -2.11 27.31
C ALA A 645 -13.84 -2.62 26.82
N ASP A 646 -14.81 -2.66 27.73
CA ASP A 646 -16.21 -3.08 27.58
C ASP A 646 -16.87 -2.43 26.35
N TYR A 647 -16.61 -1.15 26.10
CA TYR A 647 -17.13 -0.41 24.94
C TYR A 647 -16.63 -0.98 23.59
N PHE A 648 -15.38 -1.44 23.53
CA PHE A 648 -14.85 -2.09 22.33
C PHE A 648 -15.36 -3.54 22.20
N GLU A 649 -15.64 -4.21 23.31
CA GLU A 649 -16.27 -5.54 23.32
C GLU A 649 -17.74 -5.47 22.87
N GLU A 650 -18.49 -4.45 23.30
CA GLU A 650 -19.84 -4.13 22.81
C GLU A 650 -19.84 -3.83 21.31
N LEU A 651 -18.93 -2.98 20.82
CA LEU A 651 -18.76 -2.71 19.39
C LEU A 651 -18.43 -3.98 18.59
N LEU A 652 -17.54 -4.83 19.11
CA LEU A 652 -17.19 -6.11 18.49
C LEU A 652 -18.39 -7.06 18.44
N ALA A 653 -19.14 -7.17 19.53
CA ALA A 653 -20.34 -8.00 19.61
C ALA A 653 -21.44 -7.50 18.67
N LYS A 654 -21.64 -6.18 18.56
CA LYS A 654 -22.53 -5.57 17.56
C LYS A 654 -22.07 -5.93 16.14
N ALA A 655 -20.81 -5.67 15.80
CA ALA A 655 -20.29 -5.91 14.46
C ALA A 655 -20.40 -7.39 14.02
N LEU A 656 -20.11 -8.33 14.93
CA LEU A 656 -20.29 -9.77 14.67
C LEU A 656 -21.77 -10.17 14.51
N LYS A 657 -22.69 -9.50 15.22
CA LYS A 657 -24.14 -9.71 15.11
C LYS A 657 -24.70 -9.14 13.80
N ASP A 658 -24.22 -7.99 13.36
CA ASP A 658 -24.60 -7.35 12.09
C ASP A 658 -24.12 -8.21 10.90
N ILE A 659 -22.85 -8.64 10.90
CA ILE A 659 -22.24 -9.55 9.90
C ILE A 659 -22.96 -10.90 9.79
N ASN A 660 -23.57 -11.38 10.87
CA ASN A 660 -24.33 -12.64 10.86
C ASN A 660 -25.81 -12.44 10.45
N LYS A 661 -26.25 -11.19 10.21
CA LYS A 661 -27.55 -10.87 9.63
C LYS A 661 -27.49 -10.52 8.14
N SER A 662 -26.36 -10.04 7.65
CA SER A 662 -26.28 -9.40 6.32
C SER A 662 -26.74 -10.28 5.16
N CYS A 663 -26.57 -11.60 5.24
CA CYS A 663 -27.06 -12.55 4.24
C CYS A 663 -28.55 -12.95 4.40
N HIS A 664 -29.33 -12.29 5.27
CA HIS A 664 -30.71 -12.69 5.59
C HIS A 664 -31.79 -11.66 5.22
N THR A 665 -31.43 -10.43 4.84
CA THR A 665 -32.40 -9.47 4.28
C THR A 665 -31.83 -8.76 3.07
N VAL A 666 -32.69 -8.41 2.12
CA VAL A 666 -32.35 -7.65 0.90
C VAL A 666 -31.62 -6.35 1.25
N LYS A 667 -32.05 -5.67 2.33
CA LYS A 667 -31.43 -4.40 2.79
C LYS A 667 -30.02 -4.62 3.31
N ASP A 668 -29.82 -5.60 4.19
CA ASP A 668 -28.52 -5.80 4.84
C ASP A 668 -27.50 -6.41 3.85
N SER A 669 -27.97 -7.20 2.88
CA SER A 669 -27.17 -7.66 1.74
C SER A 669 -26.77 -6.51 0.80
N LEU A 670 -27.67 -5.55 0.57
CA LEU A 670 -27.37 -4.34 -0.20
C LEU A 670 -26.35 -3.44 0.50
N GLU A 671 -26.39 -3.30 1.84
CA GLU A 671 -25.38 -2.57 2.60
C GLU A 671 -23.99 -3.22 2.45
N VAL A 672 -23.89 -4.55 2.59
CA VAL A 672 -22.63 -5.27 2.37
C VAL A 672 -22.12 -5.11 0.94
N ALA A 673 -23.01 -5.21 -0.06
CA ALA A 673 -22.66 -5.02 -1.46
C ALA A 673 -22.17 -3.59 -1.77
N PHE A 674 -22.74 -2.55 -1.17
CA PHE A 674 -22.24 -1.17 -1.30
C PHE A 674 -20.91 -0.96 -0.57
N ASN A 675 -20.77 -1.47 0.66
CA ASN A 675 -19.51 -1.41 1.43
C ASN A 675 -18.33 -2.09 0.69
N HIS A 676 -18.63 -3.08 -0.16
CA HIS A 676 -17.67 -3.87 -0.92
C HIS A 676 -17.79 -3.69 -2.44
N ALA A 677 -18.40 -2.60 -2.91
CA ALA A 677 -18.65 -2.37 -4.34
C ALA A 677 -17.37 -2.32 -5.20
N ASP A 678 -16.21 -2.06 -4.59
CA ASP A 678 -14.88 -2.13 -5.21
C ASP A 678 -14.41 -3.60 -5.47
N MET A 679 -15.17 -4.62 -5.06
CA MET A 679 -14.84 -6.05 -5.24
C MET A 679 -15.46 -6.68 -6.50
N ASP A 680 -16.54 -6.13 -7.04
CA ASP A 680 -17.28 -6.74 -8.15
C ASP A 680 -17.81 -5.70 -9.16
N ASP A 681 -17.18 -4.53 -9.22
CA ASP A 681 -17.66 -3.34 -9.96
C ASP A 681 -19.15 -3.05 -9.67
N SER A 682 -19.55 -3.12 -8.40
CA SER A 682 -20.93 -2.93 -7.92
C SER A 682 -21.95 -3.91 -8.53
N MET A 683 -21.54 -5.10 -8.98
CA MET A 683 -22.46 -6.04 -9.65
C MET A 683 -23.54 -6.55 -8.68
N SER A 684 -23.17 -7.01 -7.49
CA SER A 684 -24.10 -7.53 -6.48
C SER A 684 -25.13 -6.47 -6.07
N ALA A 685 -24.69 -5.21 -5.90
CA ALA A 685 -25.58 -4.10 -5.62
C ALA A 685 -26.57 -3.86 -6.78
N ARG A 686 -26.10 -3.87 -8.04
CA ARG A 686 -26.95 -3.73 -9.22
C ARG A 686 -27.93 -4.89 -9.40
N MET A 687 -27.54 -6.13 -9.07
CA MET A 687 -28.42 -7.30 -9.08
C MET A 687 -29.56 -7.13 -8.06
N ILE A 688 -29.22 -6.79 -6.81
CA ILE A 688 -30.20 -6.56 -5.74
C ILE A 688 -31.15 -5.40 -6.09
N LEU A 689 -30.62 -4.29 -6.60
CA LEU A 689 -31.43 -3.13 -7.05
C LEU A 689 -32.32 -3.44 -8.26
N SER A 690 -31.94 -4.42 -9.09
CA SER A 690 -32.78 -4.96 -10.17
C SER A 690 -33.88 -5.93 -9.67
N GLY A 691 -34.01 -6.12 -8.36
CA GLY A 691 -34.99 -6.99 -7.73
C GLY A 691 -34.54 -8.45 -7.56
N ILE A 692 -33.33 -8.81 -8.00
CA ILE A 692 -32.80 -10.17 -7.82
C ILE A 692 -32.57 -10.40 -6.32
N GLN A 693 -33.23 -11.42 -5.78
CA GLN A 693 -33.17 -11.72 -4.37
C GLN A 693 -31.88 -12.48 -4.02
N PRO A 694 -31.18 -12.15 -2.91
CA PRO A 694 -30.03 -12.91 -2.45
C PRO A 694 -30.32 -14.40 -2.26
N GLN A 695 -31.51 -14.79 -1.81
CA GLN A 695 -31.85 -16.21 -1.61
C GLN A 695 -32.12 -17.00 -2.89
N ASP A 696 -32.34 -16.34 -4.03
CA ASP A 696 -32.80 -17.00 -5.27
C ASP A 696 -31.69 -17.15 -6.34
N GLU A 697 -30.53 -16.50 -6.18
CA GLU A 697 -29.44 -16.51 -7.17
C GLU A 697 -28.08 -16.87 -6.54
N ALA A 698 -27.42 -17.91 -7.07
CA ALA A 698 -26.27 -18.56 -6.47
C ALA A 698 -24.94 -17.79 -6.64
N TYR A 699 -24.75 -17.04 -7.72
CA TYR A 699 -23.57 -16.19 -7.88
C TYR A 699 -23.60 -15.03 -6.85
N LEU A 700 -24.75 -14.39 -6.67
CA LEU A 700 -24.99 -13.34 -5.68
C LEU A 700 -24.73 -13.84 -4.25
N GLN A 701 -25.20 -15.05 -3.89
CA GLN A 701 -24.85 -15.69 -2.61
C GLN A 701 -23.35 -15.86 -2.44
N SER A 702 -22.66 -16.33 -3.47
CA SER A 702 -21.21 -16.52 -3.46
C SER A 702 -20.47 -15.19 -3.25
N GLN A 703 -20.87 -14.12 -3.94
CA GLN A 703 -20.26 -12.79 -3.78
C GLN A 703 -20.51 -12.22 -2.37
N LEU A 704 -21.75 -12.23 -1.89
CA LEU A 704 -22.08 -11.76 -0.54
C LEU A 704 -21.34 -12.55 0.55
N ALA A 705 -21.17 -13.87 0.38
CA ALA A 705 -20.38 -14.70 1.28
C ALA A 705 -18.87 -14.35 1.25
N LEU A 706 -18.32 -13.99 0.09
CA LEU A 706 -16.93 -13.52 -0.06
C LEU A 706 -16.72 -12.14 0.58
N MET A 707 -17.66 -11.20 0.40
CA MET A 707 -17.66 -9.88 1.05
C MET A 707 -17.71 -10.02 2.57
N THR A 708 -18.69 -10.77 3.10
CA THR A 708 -18.85 -11.10 4.53
C THR A 708 -17.59 -11.77 5.13
N LYS A 709 -16.87 -12.58 4.34
CA LYS A 709 -15.60 -13.22 4.72
C LYS A 709 -14.46 -12.21 4.84
N GLU A 710 -14.42 -11.19 3.99
CA GLU A 710 -13.45 -10.09 4.09
C GLU A 710 -13.77 -9.15 5.27
N GLU A 711 -15.04 -8.85 5.56
CA GLU A 711 -15.45 -8.11 6.78
C GLU A 711 -14.96 -8.81 8.06
N ARG A 712 -15.23 -10.12 8.18
CA ARG A 712 -14.75 -10.96 9.31
C ARG A 712 -13.22 -10.95 9.42
N LYS A 713 -12.49 -10.82 8.30
CA LYS A 713 -11.03 -10.67 8.25
C LYS A 713 -10.58 -9.25 8.64
N GLY A 714 -11.34 -8.22 8.29
CA GLY A 714 -11.17 -6.84 8.76
C GLY A 714 -11.29 -6.72 10.28
N ILE A 715 -12.34 -7.32 10.87
CA ILE A 715 -12.51 -7.36 12.33
C ILE A 715 -11.31 -8.01 13.02
N LYS A 716 -10.82 -9.16 12.52
CA LYS A 716 -9.60 -9.81 13.03
C LYS A 716 -8.34 -8.93 12.96
N GLN A 717 -8.31 -7.92 12.10
CA GLN A 717 -7.21 -6.95 12.02
C GLN A 717 -7.36 -5.76 12.98
N GLY A 718 -8.52 -5.59 13.61
CA GLY A 718 -8.89 -4.44 14.45
C GLY A 718 -9.76 -3.39 13.73
N LYS A 719 -10.34 -3.72 12.58
CA LYS A 719 -11.31 -2.86 11.86
C LYS A 719 -12.74 -3.18 12.31
N ILE A 720 -13.18 -2.56 13.40
CA ILE A 720 -14.53 -2.70 13.93
C ILE A 720 -15.35 -1.47 13.48
N PRO A 721 -16.51 -1.62 12.82
CA PRO A 721 -17.37 -0.49 12.47
C PRO A 721 -17.79 0.31 13.71
N ILE A 722 -17.79 1.64 13.61
CA ILE A 722 -18.09 2.53 14.73
C ILE A 722 -18.99 3.69 14.30
N ASP A 723 -20.13 3.82 14.98
CA ASP A 723 -21.17 4.80 14.64
C ASP A 723 -20.76 6.21 15.10
N LYS A 724 -21.27 7.25 14.40
CA LYS A 724 -21.00 8.67 14.68
C LYS A 724 -19.51 9.08 14.57
N CYS A 725 -18.79 8.39 13.68
CA CYS A 725 -17.44 8.71 13.28
C CYS A 725 -17.34 8.75 11.74
N TYR A 726 -16.42 9.55 11.21
CA TYR A 726 -16.28 9.85 9.78
C TYR A 726 -14.80 9.93 9.41
N TYR A 727 -14.47 9.67 8.14
CA TYR A 727 -13.14 9.95 7.58
C TYR A 727 -13.28 11.07 6.55
N LEU A 728 -12.69 12.24 6.82
CA LEU A 728 -12.83 13.45 6.01
C LEU A 728 -11.48 13.96 5.53
N MET A 729 -11.43 14.59 4.36
CA MET A 729 -10.20 15.21 3.85
C MET A 729 -9.94 16.53 4.60
N GLY A 730 -8.69 16.75 5.01
CA GLY A 730 -8.30 17.96 5.73
C GLY A 730 -7.84 19.10 4.82
N THR A 731 -8.16 20.33 5.21
CA THR A 731 -7.60 21.56 4.63
C THR A 731 -7.56 22.67 5.70
N VAL A 732 -7.15 23.89 5.33
CA VAL A 732 -7.18 25.06 6.22
C VAL A 732 -8.46 25.87 6.05
N ASP A 733 -8.88 26.55 7.11
CA ASP A 733 -9.89 27.61 7.08
C ASP A 733 -9.47 28.76 6.12
N PRO A 734 -10.26 29.06 5.06
CA PRO A 734 -9.96 30.13 4.10
C PRO A 734 -10.37 31.54 4.57
N THR A 735 -10.93 31.66 5.78
CA THR A 735 -11.29 32.93 6.44
C THR A 735 -10.28 33.36 7.50
N GLY A 736 -9.56 32.39 8.11
CA GLY A 736 -8.65 32.62 9.23
C GLY A 736 -9.35 32.98 10.56
N THR A 737 -10.63 32.66 10.71
CA THR A 737 -11.45 32.96 11.89
C THR A 737 -11.33 31.90 12.99
N LEU A 738 -10.97 30.65 12.66
CA LEU A 738 -10.85 29.58 13.64
C LEU A 738 -9.68 29.78 14.62
N LYS A 739 -9.98 29.65 15.92
CA LYS A 739 -8.98 29.61 16.98
C LYS A 739 -8.29 28.25 17.04
N ARG A 740 -7.13 28.21 17.70
CA ARG A 740 -6.23 27.04 17.79
C ARG A 740 -6.88 25.74 18.29
N ASP A 741 -7.96 25.80 19.08
CA ASP A 741 -8.71 24.63 19.60
C ASP A 741 -9.99 24.29 18.79
N GLN A 742 -10.27 25.06 17.73
CA GLN A 742 -11.48 24.95 16.91
C GLN A 742 -11.19 24.30 15.56
N VAL A 743 -12.21 23.66 14.99
CA VAL A 743 -12.25 23.17 13.60
C VAL A 743 -13.63 23.48 13.02
N CYS A 744 -13.76 23.60 11.70
CA CYS A 744 -15.06 23.47 11.03
C CYS A 744 -15.13 22.10 10.35
N VAL A 745 -16.30 21.46 10.36
CA VAL A 745 -16.52 20.12 9.79
C VAL A 745 -17.84 20.11 9.04
N ILE A 746 -17.83 19.84 7.73
CA ILE A 746 -19.03 19.86 6.89
C ILE A 746 -19.45 18.42 6.54
N LEU A 747 -20.69 18.05 6.86
CA LEU A 747 -21.33 16.76 6.55
C LEU A 747 -22.62 16.94 5.73
N ASP A 748 -23.38 15.85 5.52
CA ASP A 748 -24.70 15.82 4.86
C ASP A 748 -25.60 17.00 5.26
N GLU A 749 -25.67 17.29 6.56
CA GLU A 749 -26.56 18.28 7.21
C GLU A 749 -25.94 19.68 7.36
N GLY A 750 -24.74 19.94 6.81
CA GLY A 750 -24.04 21.22 6.91
C GLY A 750 -22.88 21.23 7.95
N GLN A 751 -22.58 22.42 8.50
CA GLN A 751 -21.49 22.61 9.46
C GLN A 751 -21.82 22.03 10.85
N LEU A 752 -20.95 21.18 11.40
CA LEU A 752 -21.10 20.64 12.76
C LEU A 752 -20.74 21.66 13.84
N SER A 753 -21.38 21.52 15.00
CA SER A 753 -21.08 22.29 16.23
C SER A 753 -20.92 21.39 17.45
N GLY A 754 -20.00 21.74 18.35
CA GLY A 754 -19.75 21.04 19.62
C GLY A 754 -18.42 20.28 19.68
N LYS A 755 -18.19 19.50 20.73
CA LYS A 755 -16.90 18.80 20.92
C LYS A 755 -16.76 17.62 19.96
N VAL A 756 -15.57 17.49 19.37
CA VAL A 756 -15.16 16.38 18.50
C VAL A 756 -13.85 15.76 19.00
N LEU A 757 -13.66 14.47 18.71
CA LEU A 757 -12.33 13.87 18.66
C LEU A 757 -11.82 13.91 17.22
N VAL A 758 -10.54 14.22 17.02
CA VAL A 758 -9.87 14.19 15.70
C VAL A 758 -8.56 13.40 15.80
N TYR A 759 -8.29 12.55 14.81
CA TYR A 759 -7.11 11.68 14.73
C TYR A 759 -6.71 11.44 13.27
N LYS A 760 -5.42 11.56 12.93
CA LYS A 760 -4.89 11.10 11.65
C LYS A 760 -4.40 9.65 11.77
N HIS A 761 -4.78 8.79 10.83
CA HIS A 761 -4.30 7.40 10.80
C HIS A 761 -3.04 7.27 9.93
N PRO A 762 -2.00 6.52 10.33
CA PRO A 762 -1.79 5.84 11.60
C PRO A 762 -0.94 6.66 12.58
N GLY A 763 -1.58 7.50 13.39
CA GLY A 763 -0.99 7.96 14.64
C GLY A 763 -0.77 6.80 15.62
N LEU A 764 0.30 6.94 16.41
CA LEU A 764 0.88 5.93 17.32
C LEU A 764 1.25 6.52 18.68
N HIS A 765 1.41 7.85 18.79
CA HIS A 765 1.70 8.54 20.04
C HIS A 765 0.39 8.84 20.80
N PHE A 766 0.43 8.82 22.14
CA PHE A 766 -0.74 9.04 22.98
C PHE A 766 -1.42 10.41 22.80
N GLY A 767 -0.68 11.38 22.24
CA GLY A 767 -1.18 12.71 21.88
C GLY A 767 -1.77 12.84 20.46
N ASP A 768 -1.71 11.81 19.60
CA ASP A 768 -2.18 11.90 18.20
C ASP A 768 -3.71 11.96 18.07
N ILE A 769 -4.46 11.85 19.18
CA ILE A 769 -5.92 12.05 19.25
C ILE A 769 -6.18 13.35 20.01
N HIS A 770 -6.71 14.34 19.29
CA HIS A 770 -7.05 15.65 19.83
C HIS A 770 -8.52 15.72 20.25
N VAL A 771 -8.82 16.51 21.28
CA VAL A 771 -10.18 16.97 21.62
C VAL A 771 -10.29 18.42 21.15
N LEU A 772 -11.21 18.69 20.23
CA LEU A 772 -11.37 20.01 19.59
C LEU A 772 -12.85 20.44 19.59
N THR A 773 -13.11 21.69 19.24
CA THR A 773 -14.48 22.24 19.14
C THR A 773 -14.85 22.47 17.67
N ALA A 774 -15.76 21.64 17.14
CA ALA A 774 -16.45 21.93 15.90
C ALA A 774 -17.24 23.24 16.06
N THR A 775 -17.00 24.20 15.17
CA THR A 775 -17.51 25.56 15.23
C THR A 775 -17.97 25.99 13.84
N HIS A 776 -19.10 26.69 13.77
CA HIS A 776 -19.57 27.36 12.55
C HIS A 776 -18.60 28.46 12.11
N ILE A 777 -18.37 28.57 10.81
CA ILE A 777 -17.70 29.71 10.17
C ILE A 777 -18.76 30.45 9.35
N ASP A 778 -19.08 31.66 9.78
CA ASP A 778 -20.11 32.48 9.12
C ASP A 778 -19.59 33.00 7.77
N GLY A 779 -20.38 32.81 6.69
CA GLY A 779 -19.99 33.20 5.33
C GLY A 779 -19.04 32.22 4.64
N LEU A 780 -18.80 31.03 5.19
CA LEU A 780 -18.03 29.99 4.50
C LEU A 780 -18.76 29.51 3.23
N GLU A 781 -20.09 29.52 3.25
CA GLU A 781 -20.98 29.21 2.12
C GLU A 781 -20.75 30.17 0.94
N GLU A 782 -20.39 31.43 1.21
CA GLU A 782 -20.05 32.39 0.14
C GLU A 782 -18.77 31.99 -0.60
N ILE A 783 -17.87 31.26 0.06
CA ILE A 783 -16.55 30.83 -0.45
C ILE A 783 -16.64 29.48 -1.16
N VAL A 784 -17.30 28.49 -0.54
CA VAL A 784 -17.25 27.09 -0.98
C VAL A 784 -18.58 26.56 -1.57
N GLY A 785 -19.64 27.37 -1.53
CA GLY A 785 -21.00 26.97 -1.92
C GLY A 785 -21.58 25.88 -1.03
N ASP A 786 -22.55 25.11 -1.55
CA ASP A 786 -23.20 23.99 -0.86
C ASP A 786 -22.32 22.73 -0.71
N SER A 787 -21.01 22.84 -0.97
CA SER A 787 -20.08 21.70 -1.05
C SER A 787 -19.71 21.12 0.32
N LYS A 788 -19.52 19.79 0.38
CA LYS A 788 -19.52 19.01 1.63
C LYS A 788 -18.29 18.11 1.80
N TYR A 789 -18.19 17.48 2.97
CA TYR A 789 -17.26 16.39 3.31
C TYR A 789 -15.78 16.76 3.49
N ALA A 790 -15.51 17.84 4.21
CA ALA A 790 -14.16 18.23 4.64
C ALA A 790 -14.10 18.61 6.13
N ILE A 791 -12.88 18.66 6.65
CA ILE A 791 -12.54 19.29 7.93
C ILE A 791 -11.52 20.43 7.70
N PHE A 792 -11.87 21.61 8.20
CA PHE A 792 -11.09 22.84 8.12
C PHE A 792 -10.35 23.06 9.45
N PHE A 793 -9.04 23.24 9.34
CA PHE A 793 -8.14 23.46 10.48
C PHE A 793 -7.73 24.94 10.62
N PRO A 794 -7.45 25.41 11.84
CA PRO A 794 -7.14 26.80 12.11
C PRO A 794 -5.74 27.17 11.62
N THR A 795 -5.61 28.36 11.03
CA THR A 795 -4.31 28.94 10.64
C THR A 795 -3.67 29.74 11.79
N SER A 796 -3.81 29.27 13.03
CA SER A 796 -3.43 30.02 14.24
C SER A 796 -2.65 29.18 15.26
N GLY A 797 -1.65 29.81 15.89
CA GLY A 797 -0.75 29.19 16.88
C GLY A 797 0.65 28.83 16.36
N PRO A 798 1.52 28.31 17.26
CA PRO A 798 2.94 28.06 16.98
C PRO A 798 3.20 26.79 16.16
N ARG A 799 2.16 25.99 15.94
CA ARG A 799 2.21 24.73 15.20
C ARG A 799 0.83 24.41 14.64
N SER A 800 0.77 23.78 13.47
CA SER A 800 -0.49 23.34 12.87
C SER A 800 -1.03 22.08 13.57
N LEU A 801 -2.36 21.97 13.69
CA LEU A 801 -2.99 20.77 14.26
C LEU A 801 -2.71 19.50 13.44
N ALA A 802 -2.44 19.65 12.13
CA ALA A 802 -2.01 18.56 11.27
C ALA A 802 -0.63 17.99 11.69
N ASP A 803 0.39 18.83 11.88
CA ASP A 803 1.71 18.34 12.31
C ASP A 803 1.68 17.79 13.75
N GLU A 804 0.78 18.30 14.61
CA GLU A 804 0.56 17.75 15.95
C GLU A 804 0.00 16.32 15.95
N MET A 805 -0.85 15.96 14.98
CA MET A 805 -1.42 14.62 14.83
C MET A 805 -0.57 13.76 13.88
N ALA A 806 0.41 13.04 14.43
CA ALA A 806 1.24 12.09 13.68
C ALA A 806 1.97 12.68 12.45
N ASN A 807 2.43 13.94 12.55
CA ASN A 807 3.13 14.68 11.49
C ASN A 807 2.36 14.67 10.15
N SER A 808 1.09 15.08 10.19
CA SER A 808 0.21 15.15 9.02
C SER A 808 0.39 16.44 8.22
N ASP A 809 0.05 16.36 6.92
CA ASP A 809 -0.07 17.52 6.02
C ASP A 809 -1.49 17.59 5.43
N PHE A 810 -1.72 18.49 4.47
CA PHE A 810 -2.97 18.62 3.71
C PHE A 810 -2.81 18.21 2.24
N ASP A 811 -1.82 17.37 1.90
CA ASP A 811 -1.55 16.90 0.54
C ASP A 811 -2.48 15.75 0.07
N GLY A 812 -3.43 15.39 0.94
CA GLY A 812 -4.52 14.43 0.76
C GLY A 812 -4.78 13.51 1.95
N ASP A 813 -4.29 13.87 3.14
CA ASP A 813 -4.52 13.11 4.37
C ASP A 813 -6.00 13.10 4.79
N MET A 814 -6.42 11.96 5.34
CA MET A 814 -7.78 11.71 5.81
C MET A 814 -7.83 11.62 7.33
N TYR A 815 -8.62 12.50 7.94
CA TYR A 815 -8.76 12.62 9.39
C TYR A 815 -10.00 11.87 9.84
N TRP A 816 -9.84 11.02 10.85
CA TRP A 816 -10.94 10.43 11.59
C TRP A 816 -11.52 11.49 12.52
N VAL A 817 -12.82 11.79 12.37
CA VAL A 817 -13.56 12.75 13.18
C VAL A 817 -14.70 12.02 13.89
N SER A 818 -14.89 12.26 15.18
CA SER A 818 -15.91 11.57 15.99
C SER A 818 -16.72 12.53 16.86
N ILE A 819 -18.05 12.49 16.67
CA ILE A 819 -19.06 13.04 17.58
C ILE A 819 -19.69 11.95 18.47
N ASN A 820 -19.05 10.78 18.58
CA ASN A 820 -19.53 9.68 19.41
C ASN A 820 -19.47 10.04 20.91
N THR A 821 -20.62 10.07 21.57
CA THR A 821 -20.76 10.59 22.94
C THR A 821 -20.10 9.72 24.00
N GLN A 822 -19.96 8.41 23.79
CA GLN A 822 -19.23 7.56 24.74
C GLN A 822 -17.73 7.82 24.67
N LEU A 823 -17.18 7.99 23.45
CA LEU A 823 -15.79 8.37 23.27
C LEU A 823 -15.51 9.76 23.87
N LEU A 824 -16.33 10.76 23.56
CA LEU A 824 -16.19 12.13 24.10
C LEU A 824 -16.34 12.22 25.63
N LYS A 825 -17.13 11.33 26.23
CA LYS A 825 -17.33 11.24 27.69
C LYS A 825 -16.13 10.65 28.43
N HIS A 826 -15.51 9.62 27.85
CA HIS A 826 -14.48 8.82 28.52
C HIS A 826 -13.05 9.17 28.12
N PHE A 827 -12.83 9.69 26.90
CA PHE A 827 -11.49 9.98 26.39
C PHE A 827 -10.83 11.17 27.12
N LYS A 828 -9.57 10.97 27.51
CA LYS A 828 -8.69 11.98 28.12
C LYS A 828 -7.47 12.20 27.21
N PRO A 829 -7.27 13.42 26.67
CA PRO A 829 -6.16 13.70 25.78
C PRO A 829 -4.81 13.66 26.52
N SER A 830 -3.75 13.32 25.78
CA SER A 830 -2.35 13.51 26.20
C SER A 830 -1.75 14.70 25.44
N LYS A 831 -0.55 15.15 25.83
CA LYS A 831 0.18 16.15 25.05
C LYS A 831 0.60 15.58 23.68
N PRO A 832 0.51 16.37 22.57
CA PRO A 832 1.06 15.99 21.27
C PRO A 832 2.55 15.62 21.33
N TRP A 833 3.05 14.94 20.30
CA TRP A 833 4.46 14.55 20.24
C TRP A 833 5.37 15.74 19.92
N GLU A 834 6.53 15.81 20.58
CA GLU A 834 7.57 16.82 20.38
C GLU A 834 8.91 16.16 20.03
N PRO A 835 9.58 16.52 18.91
CA PRO A 835 10.89 15.99 18.56
C PRO A 835 11.96 16.39 19.59
N ARG A 836 12.78 15.43 20.05
CA ARG A 836 13.82 15.67 21.07
C ARG A 836 15.25 15.76 20.54
N ILE A 837 15.58 14.97 19.50
CA ILE A 837 16.89 14.96 18.83
C ILE A 837 16.63 14.64 17.35
N LEU A 838 17.44 15.18 16.43
CA LEU A 838 17.34 14.93 14.99
C LEU A 838 18.64 14.34 14.43
N PRO A 839 18.55 13.47 13.40
CA PRO A 839 19.73 13.01 12.67
C PRO A 839 20.32 14.15 11.85
N ILE A 840 21.65 14.26 11.86
CA ILE A 840 22.39 15.26 11.06
C ILE A 840 22.12 15.03 9.57
N LYS A 841 21.51 16.03 8.90
CA LYS A 841 21.30 16.04 7.44
C LYS A 841 22.66 16.05 6.72
N SER A 842 23.19 14.88 6.35
CA SER A 842 24.45 14.79 5.60
C SER A 842 24.29 15.33 4.18
N LYS A 843 25.32 16.03 3.66
CA LYS A 843 25.30 16.56 2.29
C LYS A 843 25.32 15.41 1.28
N GLN A 844 24.17 15.13 0.67
CA GLN A 844 24.04 14.20 -0.45
C GLN A 844 24.28 14.93 -1.77
N LYS A 845 24.81 14.22 -2.77
CA LYS A 845 24.88 14.73 -4.15
C LYS A 845 23.48 14.90 -4.74
N LYS A 846 23.30 15.96 -5.53
CA LYS A 846 22.12 16.15 -6.38
C LYS A 846 22.23 15.24 -7.62
N PRO A 847 21.11 14.91 -8.29
CA PRO A 847 21.10 14.17 -9.57
C PRO A 847 21.89 14.88 -10.68
N GLN A 848 21.90 16.21 -10.71
CA GLN A 848 22.72 17.04 -11.61
C GLN A 848 24.25 16.91 -11.40
N ASP A 849 24.71 16.33 -10.27
CA ASP A 849 26.14 16.19 -9.93
C ASP A 849 26.76 14.89 -10.48
N TYR A 850 26.05 14.21 -11.40
CA TYR A 850 26.40 12.94 -12.04
C TYR A 850 26.36 13.11 -13.56
N ASP A 851 27.21 12.35 -14.28
CA ASP A 851 27.02 12.17 -15.72
C ASP A 851 25.70 11.43 -16.02
N GLY A 852 25.12 11.63 -17.19
CA GLY A 852 23.89 10.99 -17.62
C GLY A 852 23.94 9.46 -17.52
N SER A 853 25.01 8.82 -18.01
CA SER A 853 25.16 7.36 -17.94
C SER A 853 25.26 6.85 -16.50
N GLN A 854 25.98 7.60 -15.65
CA GLN A 854 26.15 7.28 -14.23
C GLN A 854 24.83 7.42 -13.45
N LEU A 855 24.00 8.41 -13.80
CA LEU A 855 22.71 8.62 -13.18
C LEU A 855 21.73 7.49 -13.54
N GLU A 856 21.64 7.08 -14.82
CA GLU A 856 20.75 5.97 -15.22
C GLU A 856 21.11 4.66 -14.49
N GLY A 857 22.40 4.29 -14.47
CA GLY A 857 22.87 3.11 -13.75
C GLY A 857 22.63 3.17 -12.24
N LEU A 858 22.72 4.36 -11.63
CA LEU A 858 22.43 4.57 -10.21
C LEU A 858 20.92 4.48 -9.89
N LEU A 859 20.06 5.06 -10.73
CA LEU A 859 18.61 4.96 -10.60
C LEU A 859 18.13 3.50 -10.71
N PHE A 860 18.64 2.77 -11.71
CA PHE A 860 18.33 1.35 -11.87
C PHE A 860 18.83 0.50 -10.70
N LYS A 861 20.05 0.77 -10.20
CA LYS A 861 20.61 0.07 -9.03
C LYS A 861 19.82 0.29 -7.75
N GLU A 862 19.34 1.52 -7.49
CA GLU A 862 18.48 1.78 -6.32
C GLU A 862 17.08 1.15 -6.49
N PHE A 863 16.54 1.04 -7.71
CA PHE A 863 15.34 0.23 -7.98
C PHE A 863 15.58 -1.26 -7.67
N LEU A 864 16.65 -1.87 -8.19
CA LEU A 864 17.00 -3.28 -7.91
C LEU A 864 17.15 -3.52 -6.40
N LYS A 865 17.75 -2.57 -5.68
CA LYS A 865 17.92 -2.60 -4.22
C LYS A 865 16.57 -2.62 -3.50
N CYS A 866 15.60 -1.82 -3.94
CA CYS A 866 14.22 -1.85 -3.41
C CYS A 866 13.45 -3.14 -3.77
N ARG A 867 13.74 -3.74 -4.94
CA ARG A 867 13.14 -5.01 -5.40
C ARG A 867 13.71 -6.25 -4.68
N PHE A 868 15.00 -6.24 -4.35
CA PHE A 868 15.73 -7.45 -3.91
C PHE A 868 16.27 -7.41 -2.46
N THR A 869 16.23 -6.26 -1.77
CA THR A 869 16.64 -6.16 -0.36
C THR A 869 15.43 -6.19 0.56
N PRO A 870 15.32 -7.15 1.52
CA PRO A 870 14.18 -7.20 2.44
C PRO A 870 14.08 -5.97 3.37
N SER A 871 12.93 -5.31 3.36
CA SER A 871 12.63 -4.07 4.09
C SER A 871 12.28 -4.30 5.57
N TYR A 872 13.22 -4.82 6.36
CA TYR A 872 13.09 -5.03 7.83
C TYR A 872 12.80 -3.73 8.64
N VAL A 873 12.83 -2.57 8.00
CA VAL A 873 12.50 -1.23 8.51
C VAL A 873 11.20 -1.20 9.34
N LEU A 874 10.17 -1.96 8.94
CA LEU A 874 8.83 -1.94 9.55
C LEU A 874 8.71 -2.64 10.91
N VAL A 875 9.80 -3.14 11.52
CA VAL A 875 9.73 -3.80 12.85
C VAL A 875 10.76 -3.25 13.85
N GLN A 876 11.95 -2.82 13.42
CA GLN A 876 13.01 -2.41 14.35
C GLN A 876 13.12 -0.90 14.61
N LEU A 877 12.60 -0.04 13.73
CA LEU A 877 12.66 1.43 13.91
C LEU A 877 11.48 2.01 14.71
N GLN A 878 10.64 1.17 15.31
CA GLN A 878 9.50 1.58 16.16
C GLN A 878 9.62 1.13 17.63
N ILE A 879 10.78 0.57 18.03
CA ILE A 879 11.03 0.08 19.40
C ILE A 879 12.14 0.89 20.10
N VAL A 880 12.89 1.72 19.36
CA VAL A 880 13.90 2.64 19.91
C VAL A 880 13.80 3.98 19.19
N GLY A 881 13.13 4.94 19.83
CA GLY A 881 12.92 6.32 19.36
C GLY A 881 12.25 7.16 20.43
#